data_AF-A0A2V9GT03-F1
#
_entry.id   AF-A0A2V9GT03-F1
#
_cell.length_a   1.000
_cell.length_b   1.000
_cell.length_c   1.000
_cell.angle_alpha   90.00
_cell.angle_beta   90.00
_cell.angle_gamma   90.00
#
_symmetry.space_group_name_H-M   'P 1'
#
loop_
_entity.id
_entity.type
_entity.pdbx_description
1 polymer ?
#
loop_
_entity_poly.entity_id
_entity_poly.type
_entity_poly.pdbx_seq_one_letter_code
_entity_poly.pdbx_strand_id
1 'polypeptide(L)'
;MRQVETSLAYLGQPLAQDDGDAINQAIGNASEAAAIDRLEQILDKYTLAIVDINAEGRVKVLPGPAKPGLVEAGTRIFLVKVINKAGVTAPLIAESPNALPVFAQSDSSPEPPKKISAADARDRWMGLQLYDKDPMSSRLSGLPLEYRILQIYSREQGQRSAAISFNVGQGTQDIGFRNEIVLVFTALPARALRLRVRDENGAPSMAAFTIRDALGRLYPNPAKRLAPDLFFQPQVYRENGDTILVPAGSYTVTSSMGPEYHPQTKQVEVTATGPNEVSFAMHRWIDPAKYRWYSGDHHVHAAGCSHYQNPTEGVEPDDMMRQILGEKLNVGAVLTWGPCYYYQKQFFSGKDHPLSKPDGLMHYDLEVSGFPSSHAGHLVLLGLTNQDYPHCLRIEQWPTWDLPVLRWAKSQGASAGFAHSGWGLAVKSRELPNYEIPGFDSIGANEYIVDVTHPDAVDFISTMDTPYLWELNIWYHTLNVGFRTRISGETDFPCITDARVGQGRVYAKIDRSLSYSGWVEALRAGRSYVSDGRSHLMDFSVNNIDVGTNASEVRLTGTGTVHARVKVSAYLSPVASGTESIPSDRGDHFWRDALNNRNSPADNIHDRPLDQTPYWHLERARIGNTREVSVELVMNGKPVAHKNLLADGAVQEISFDVPVEKSSWLAVRILGSSHTNPIFVLVDGKPIRASRESALWCLASVNQCWTQKAPKISKAELSEAQAAYDHAREVYTKLISECPQ
;
A
#
# COMPACT_ATOMS: atom_id res chain seq x y z
N MET A 1 -27.99 7.15 31.93
CA MET A 1 -27.29 8.37 32.37
C MET A 1 -25.78 8.16 32.47
N ARG A 2 -25.27 7.34 33.40
CA ARG A 2 -23.81 7.16 33.60
C ARG A 2 -23.06 6.74 32.34
N GLN A 3 -23.65 5.88 31.51
CA GLN A 3 -23.09 5.49 30.21
C GLN A 3 -22.83 6.71 29.30
N VAL A 4 -23.76 7.68 29.28
CA VAL A 4 -23.64 8.90 28.47
C VAL A 4 -22.54 9.80 29.03
N GLU A 5 -22.50 10.03 30.34
CA GLU A 5 -21.45 10.84 30.99
C GLU A 5 -20.05 10.25 30.75
N THR A 6 -19.87 8.95 31.00
CA THR A 6 -18.60 8.25 30.74
C THR A 6 -18.20 8.34 29.28
N SER A 7 -19.14 8.15 28.34
CA SER A 7 -18.84 8.21 26.91
C SER A 7 -18.49 9.62 26.45
N LEU A 8 -19.17 10.65 26.95
CA LEU A 8 -18.86 12.04 26.63
C LEU A 8 -17.45 12.44 27.11
N ALA A 9 -17.07 12.01 28.31
CA ALA A 9 -15.71 12.21 28.83
C ALA A 9 -14.67 11.45 27.98
N TYR A 10 -14.92 10.19 27.65
CA TYR A 10 -14.05 9.38 26.79
C TYR A 10 -13.85 10.00 25.40
N LEU A 11 -14.90 10.59 24.83
CA LEU A 11 -14.85 11.25 23.54
C LEU A 11 -14.31 12.71 23.60
N GLY A 12 -13.80 13.14 24.77
CA GLY A 12 -13.15 14.44 24.98
C GLY A 12 -14.08 15.65 24.96
N GLN A 13 -15.38 15.45 25.23
CA GLN A 13 -16.33 16.53 25.46
C GLN A 13 -17.18 16.23 26.71
N PRO A 14 -16.56 16.17 27.91
CA PRO A 14 -17.29 15.93 29.16
C PRO A 14 -18.35 17.00 29.40
N LEU A 15 -19.35 16.67 30.21
CA LEU A 15 -20.34 17.63 30.69
C LEU A 15 -19.64 18.73 31.51
N ALA A 16 -20.24 19.93 31.56
CA ALA A 16 -19.77 20.98 32.44
C ALA A 16 -19.76 20.49 33.90
N GLN A 17 -18.78 20.93 34.69
CA GLN A 17 -18.62 20.47 36.09
C GLN A 17 -19.91 20.67 36.90
N ASP A 18 -20.52 21.86 36.81
CA ASP A 18 -21.78 22.19 37.48
C ASP A 18 -22.93 21.25 37.07
N ASP A 19 -22.97 20.82 35.81
CA ASP A 19 -23.98 19.88 35.32
C ASP A 19 -23.70 18.45 35.84
N GLY A 20 -22.43 18.03 35.92
CA GLY A 20 -22.04 16.76 36.53
C GLY A 20 -22.40 16.70 38.02
N ASP A 21 -22.15 17.77 38.76
CA ASP A 21 -22.53 17.89 40.17
C ASP A 21 -24.06 17.87 40.33
N ALA A 22 -24.80 18.58 39.47
CA ALA A 22 -26.25 18.59 39.47
C ALA A 22 -26.86 17.21 39.14
N ILE A 23 -26.23 16.43 38.27
CA ILE A 23 -26.62 15.03 38.00
C ILE A 23 -26.41 14.18 39.26
N ASN A 24 -25.27 14.29 39.93
CA ASN A 24 -24.99 13.53 41.15
C ASN A 24 -26.05 13.81 42.23
N GLN A 25 -26.46 15.07 42.37
CA GLN A 25 -27.56 15.46 43.27
C GLN A 25 -28.91 14.88 42.83
N ALA A 26 -29.22 14.90 41.53
CA ALA A 26 -30.48 14.35 41.00
C ALA A 26 -30.58 12.84 41.24
N ILE A 27 -29.49 12.09 41.05
CA ILE A 27 -29.45 10.63 41.30
C ILE A 27 -29.68 10.30 42.78
N GLY A 28 -29.25 11.18 43.70
CA GLY A 28 -29.48 11.03 45.14
C GLY A 28 -30.86 11.49 45.63
N ASN A 29 -31.74 11.96 44.76
CA ASN A 29 -33.06 12.46 45.14
C ASN A 29 -34.03 11.30 45.45
N ALA A 30 -34.76 11.39 46.55
CA ALA A 30 -35.74 10.36 46.95
C ALA A 30 -36.97 10.28 46.02
N SER A 31 -37.26 11.34 45.26
CA SER A 31 -38.32 11.34 44.24
C SER A 31 -37.75 11.01 42.87
N GLU A 32 -38.08 9.83 42.36
CA GLU A 32 -37.65 9.37 41.03
C GLU A 32 -38.16 10.29 39.91
N ALA A 33 -39.42 10.75 39.98
CA ALA A 33 -39.97 11.67 38.99
C ALA A 33 -39.21 13.01 38.96
N ALA A 34 -38.93 13.60 40.13
CA ALA A 34 -38.16 14.83 40.22
C ALA A 34 -36.70 14.63 39.77
N ALA A 35 -36.12 13.45 40.02
CA ALA A 35 -34.80 13.08 39.54
C ALA A 35 -34.76 13.00 38.01
N ILE A 36 -35.74 12.33 37.38
CA ILE A 36 -35.85 12.20 35.92
C ILE A 36 -36.02 13.58 35.27
N ASP A 37 -36.97 14.39 35.74
CA ASP A 37 -37.20 15.75 35.23
C ASP A 37 -35.93 16.59 35.29
N ARG A 38 -35.18 16.49 36.39
CA ARG A 38 -33.93 17.22 36.57
C ARG A 38 -32.84 16.72 35.62
N LEU A 39 -32.71 15.40 35.43
CA LEU A 39 -31.75 14.82 34.50
C LEU A 39 -32.06 15.20 33.05
N GLU A 40 -33.33 15.20 32.66
CA GLU A 40 -33.76 15.65 31.33
C GLU A 40 -33.41 17.13 31.11
N GLN A 41 -33.71 18.02 32.06
CA GLN A 41 -33.34 19.44 31.96
C GLN A 41 -31.84 19.66 31.77
N ILE A 42 -30.99 18.82 32.37
CA ILE A 42 -29.54 18.91 32.24
C ILE A 42 -29.09 18.41 30.87
N LEU A 43 -29.52 17.19 30.48
CA LEU A 43 -29.11 16.57 29.22
C LEU A 43 -29.67 17.31 28.00
N ASP A 44 -30.87 17.89 28.10
CA ASP A 44 -31.50 18.63 27.01
C ASP A 44 -30.65 19.82 26.56
N LYS A 45 -29.87 20.46 27.45
CA LYS A 45 -28.91 21.52 27.07
C LYS A 45 -27.92 21.10 25.98
N TYR A 46 -27.62 19.80 25.91
CA TYR A 46 -26.69 19.19 24.96
C TYR A 46 -27.40 18.47 23.81
N THR A 47 -28.75 18.44 23.81
CA THR A 47 -29.57 17.76 22.81
C THR A 47 -29.73 18.60 21.54
N LEU A 48 -29.22 18.11 20.42
CA LEU A 48 -29.37 18.74 19.10
C LEU A 48 -30.69 18.34 18.41
N ALA A 49 -31.15 17.11 18.64
CA ALA A 49 -32.37 16.59 18.04
C ALA A 49 -33.19 15.75 19.04
N ILE A 50 -34.50 15.87 18.95
CA ILE A 50 -35.47 15.06 19.69
C ILE A 50 -36.16 14.14 18.68
N VAL A 51 -36.02 12.84 18.86
CA VAL A 51 -36.60 11.78 18.05
C VAL A 51 -37.80 11.21 18.80
N ASP A 52 -39.01 11.48 18.33
CA ASP A 52 -40.26 10.92 18.85
C ASP A 52 -40.65 9.72 17.99
N ILE A 53 -40.61 8.53 18.58
CA ILE A 53 -41.09 7.28 17.99
C ILE A 53 -42.48 7.04 18.57
N ASN A 54 -43.50 7.18 17.73
CA ASN A 54 -44.89 7.00 18.15
C ASN A 54 -45.22 5.53 18.44
N ALA A 55 -46.43 5.24 18.92
CA ALA A 55 -46.84 3.87 19.28
C ALA A 55 -46.86 2.90 18.07
N GLU A 56 -46.99 3.41 16.85
CA GLU A 56 -46.93 2.65 15.60
C GLU A 56 -45.49 2.49 15.06
N GLY A 57 -44.47 2.96 15.79
CA GLY A 57 -43.06 2.86 15.38
C GLY A 57 -42.62 3.89 14.34
N ARG A 58 -43.41 4.95 14.12
CA ARG A 58 -43.08 6.03 13.18
C ARG A 58 -42.25 7.11 13.82
N VAL A 59 -41.26 7.60 13.08
CA VAL A 59 -40.28 8.57 13.56
C VAL A 59 -40.66 10.00 13.15
N LYS A 60 -40.68 10.90 14.15
CA LYS A 60 -40.75 12.35 13.99
C LYS A 60 -39.53 12.99 14.65
N VAL A 61 -38.94 14.00 14.02
CA VAL A 61 -37.75 14.69 14.54
C VAL A 61 -38.06 16.16 14.78
N LEU A 62 -37.58 16.68 15.92
CA LEU A 62 -37.67 18.09 16.31
C LEU A 62 -36.28 18.61 16.68
N PRO A 63 -36.00 19.91 16.47
CA PRO A 63 -34.76 20.50 16.95
C PRO A 63 -34.74 20.50 18.48
N GLY A 64 -33.61 20.10 19.06
CA GLY A 64 -33.34 20.26 20.49
C GLY A 64 -32.78 21.66 20.80
N PRO A 65 -32.59 22.01 22.08
CA PRO A 65 -32.19 23.37 22.47
C PRO A 65 -30.66 23.59 22.39
N ALA A 66 -29.85 22.57 22.07
CA ALA A 66 -28.42 22.75 21.88
C ALA A 66 -28.12 23.64 20.67
N LYS A 67 -27.14 24.54 20.83
CA LYS A 67 -26.70 25.41 19.72
C LYS A 67 -25.93 24.58 18.68
N PRO A 68 -26.23 24.71 17.38
CA PRO A 68 -25.55 23.98 16.31
C PRO A 68 -24.13 24.56 16.00
N GLY A 69 -23.23 24.52 16.98
CA GLY A 69 -21.85 24.99 16.86
C GLY A 69 -20.89 23.89 16.45
N LEU A 70 -20.12 24.09 15.38
CA LEU A 70 -19.09 23.16 14.88
C LEU A 70 -17.69 23.77 14.97
N VAL A 71 -16.68 23.00 14.58
CA VAL A 71 -15.33 23.50 14.30
C VAL A 71 -14.85 22.87 12.99
N GLU A 72 -14.23 23.66 12.14
CA GLU A 72 -13.59 23.17 10.92
C GLU A 72 -12.50 22.15 11.24
N ALA A 73 -12.36 21.16 10.36
CA ALA A 73 -11.43 20.04 10.49
C ALA A 73 -11.59 19.20 11.77
N GLY A 74 -12.64 19.41 12.58
CA GLY A 74 -12.84 18.70 13.84
C GLY A 74 -14.25 18.16 14.03
N THR A 75 -14.39 17.33 15.06
CA THR A 75 -15.67 16.69 15.44
C THR A 75 -16.23 17.35 16.70
N ARG A 76 -17.52 17.66 16.69
CA ARG A 76 -18.32 18.06 17.86
C ARG A 76 -19.33 16.99 18.22
N ILE A 77 -19.69 16.95 19.49
CA ILE A 77 -20.56 15.93 20.05
C ILE A 77 -21.84 16.58 20.55
N PHE A 78 -22.96 15.95 20.24
CA PHE A 78 -24.29 16.35 20.66
C PHE A 78 -25.05 15.14 21.21
N LEU A 79 -26.13 15.39 21.93
CA LEU A 79 -27.08 14.36 22.32
C LEU A 79 -28.27 14.32 21.37
N VAL A 80 -28.87 13.14 21.25
CA VAL A 80 -30.16 12.90 20.61
C VAL A 80 -31.07 12.29 21.65
N LYS A 81 -32.15 13.00 21.97
CA LYS A 81 -33.17 12.52 22.91
C LYS A 81 -34.14 11.63 22.16
N VAL A 82 -34.30 10.38 22.58
CA VAL A 82 -35.21 9.41 21.95
C VAL A 82 -36.39 9.17 22.87
N ILE A 83 -37.58 9.60 22.46
CA ILE A 83 -38.84 9.33 23.13
C ILE A 83 -39.47 8.13 22.42
N ASN A 84 -39.45 6.96 23.06
CA ASN A 84 -39.74 5.68 22.43
C ASN A 84 -41.04 5.06 22.94
N LYS A 85 -42.18 5.50 22.41
CA LYS A 85 -43.52 5.04 22.86
C LYS A 85 -43.85 3.63 22.37
N ALA A 86 -43.18 3.16 21.31
CA ALA A 86 -43.36 1.82 20.75
C ALA A 86 -42.44 0.75 21.38
N GLY A 87 -41.52 1.10 22.27
CA GLY A 87 -40.57 0.14 22.85
C GLY A 87 -39.61 -0.46 21.80
N VAL A 88 -39.24 0.31 20.77
CA VAL A 88 -38.36 -0.13 19.69
C VAL A 88 -36.97 -0.49 20.21
N THR A 89 -36.44 -1.62 19.74
CA THR A 89 -35.08 -2.11 20.03
C THR A 89 -34.20 -2.22 18.76
N ALA A 90 -34.68 -1.68 17.65
CA ALA A 90 -33.89 -1.54 16.43
C ALA A 90 -32.80 -0.47 16.62
N PRO A 91 -31.72 -0.52 15.82
CA PRO A 91 -30.75 0.58 15.77
C PRO A 91 -31.42 1.88 15.34
N LEU A 92 -31.09 2.98 16.01
CA LEU A 92 -31.36 4.32 15.53
C LEU A 92 -30.29 4.67 14.48
N ILE A 93 -30.73 5.11 13.30
CA ILE A 93 -29.86 5.52 12.20
C ILE A 93 -30.02 7.03 12.02
N ALA A 94 -28.89 7.73 11.91
CA ALA A 94 -28.84 9.16 11.58
C ALA A 94 -28.29 9.35 10.16
N GLU A 95 -29.00 10.11 9.33
CA GLU A 95 -28.66 10.31 7.92
C GLU A 95 -28.66 11.80 7.57
N SER A 96 -27.84 12.15 6.57
CA SER A 96 -27.83 13.49 6.01
C SER A 96 -27.31 13.46 4.57
N PRO A 97 -27.95 14.15 3.61
CA PRO A 97 -27.40 14.32 2.27
C PRO A 97 -26.03 15.02 2.29
N ASN A 98 -25.77 15.88 3.28
CA ASN A 98 -24.47 16.55 3.45
C ASN A 98 -23.40 15.65 4.07
N ALA A 99 -23.79 14.48 4.60
CA ALA A 99 -22.87 13.50 5.17
C ALA A 99 -22.44 12.39 4.20
N LEU A 100 -23.05 12.31 3.01
CA LEU A 100 -22.75 11.27 2.02
C LEU A 100 -21.26 11.21 1.64
N PRO A 101 -20.77 10.05 1.13
CA PRO A 101 -19.38 9.91 0.68
C PRO A 101 -18.99 10.96 -0.36
N VAL A 102 -17.78 11.51 -0.29
CA VAL A 102 -17.28 12.52 -1.25
C VAL A 102 -16.57 11.91 -2.45
N PHE A 103 -16.34 10.60 -2.41
CA PHE A 103 -15.73 9.83 -3.48
C PHE A 103 -16.43 8.48 -3.63
N ALA A 104 -16.19 7.81 -4.76
CA ALA A 104 -16.46 6.40 -4.95
C ALA A 104 -15.14 5.69 -5.23
N GLN A 105 -14.93 4.51 -4.64
CA GLN A 105 -13.79 3.66 -4.94
C GLN A 105 -13.93 3.01 -6.32
N SER A 106 -12.83 2.47 -6.82
CA SER A 106 -12.77 1.69 -8.06
C SER A 106 -13.72 0.48 -8.05
N ASP A 107 -14.52 0.35 -9.11
CA ASP A 107 -15.20 -0.87 -9.56
C ASP A 107 -14.40 -1.60 -10.65
N SER A 108 -13.16 -1.15 -10.89
CA SER A 108 -12.21 -1.66 -11.88
C SER A 108 -12.59 -1.41 -13.34
N SER A 109 -13.60 -0.58 -13.60
CA SER A 109 -13.97 -0.19 -14.96
C SER A 109 -12.87 0.65 -15.63
N PRO A 110 -12.57 0.42 -16.93
CA PRO A 110 -11.68 1.27 -17.70
C PRO A 110 -12.27 2.65 -18.03
N GLU A 111 -13.60 2.77 -17.99
CA GLU A 111 -14.33 4.00 -18.31
C GLU A 111 -15.55 4.09 -17.37
N PRO A 112 -15.33 4.42 -16.09
CA PRO A 112 -16.38 4.39 -15.08
C PRO A 112 -17.41 5.51 -15.30
N PRO A 113 -18.71 5.26 -15.08
CA PRO A 113 -19.70 6.32 -15.13
C PRO A 113 -19.49 7.32 -13.98
N LYS A 114 -19.68 8.60 -14.28
CA LYS A 114 -19.55 9.68 -13.29
C LYS A 114 -20.76 9.72 -12.35
N LYS A 115 -20.61 9.18 -11.14
CA LYS A 115 -21.67 9.08 -10.10
C LYS A 115 -21.61 10.19 -9.05
N ILE A 116 -20.44 10.78 -8.85
CA ILE A 116 -20.23 11.86 -7.88
C ILE A 116 -19.50 12.99 -8.59
N SER A 117 -20.15 14.14 -8.68
CA SER A 117 -19.54 15.34 -9.27
C SER A 117 -18.66 16.09 -8.26
N ALA A 118 -17.85 17.04 -8.74
CA ALA A 118 -17.14 17.95 -7.86
C ALA A 118 -18.09 18.83 -7.02
N ALA A 119 -19.30 19.12 -7.52
CA ALA A 119 -20.32 19.85 -6.76
C ALA A 119 -20.87 19.00 -5.61
N ASP A 120 -21.21 17.74 -5.89
CA ASP A 120 -21.60 16.78 -4.85
C ASP A 120 -20.56 16.68 -3.74
N ALA A 121 -19.28 16.53 -4.11
CA ALA A 121 -18.19 16.43 -3.15
C ALA A 121 -18.02 17.70 -2.28
N ARG A 122 -18.34 18.88 -2.83
CA ARG A 122 -18.39 20.14 -2.07
C ARG A 122 -19.57 20.19 -1.11
N ASP A 123 -20.76 19.83 -1.56
CA ASP A 123 -22.01 19.88 -0.76
C ASP A 123 -22.04 18.83 0.36
N ARG A 124 -21.24 17.77 0.23
CA ARG A 124 -21.07 16.68 1.21
C ARG A 124 -20.01 17.02 2.27
N TRP A 125 -20.13 18.22 2.86
CA TRP A 125 -19.13 18.87 3.69
C TRP A 125 -18.98 18.32 5.12
N MET A 126 -19.93 17.54 5.63
CA MET A 126 -19.93 17.06 7.03
C MET A 126 -19.76 15.55 7.15
N GLY A 127 -19.35 15.08 8.32
CA GLY A 127 -19.51 13.68 8.75
C GLY A 127 -20.59 13.59 9.82
N LEU A 128 -21.36 12.51 9.83
CA LEU A 128 -22.46 12.28 10.76
C LEU A 128 -22.43 10.82 11.23
N GLN A 129 -22.35 10.60 12.54
CA GLN A 129 -22.34 9.26 13.10
C GLN A 129 -22.95 9.24 14.50
N LEU A 130 -23.70 8.18 14.83
CA LEU A 130 -24.07 7.88 16.21
C LEU A 130 -22.97 7.04 16.86
N TYR A 131 -22.54 7.42 18.06
CA TYR A 131 -21.58 6.61 18.82
C TYR A 131 -22.30 5.42 19.46
N ASP A 132 -21.85 4.22 19.09
CA ASP A 132 -22.50 2.94 19.37
C ASP A 132 -21.54 1.89 19.94
N LYS A 133 -20.38 2.34 20.46
CA LYS A 133 -19.40 1.49 21.14
C LYS A 133 -19.61 1.54 22.66
N ASP A 134 -19.17 0.49 23.35
CA ASP A 134 -19.23 0.36 24.81
C ASP A 134 -18.78 1.66 25.51
N PRO A 135 -19.50 2.16 26.53
CA PRO A 135 -20.69 1.58 27.19
C PRO A 135 -22.04 1.87 26.51
N MET A 136 -22.05 2.46 25.32
CA MET A 136 -23.27 2.68 24.54
C MET A 136 -23.63 1.44 23.72
N SER A 137 -24.92 1.24 23.45
CA SER A 137 -25.42 0.13 22.63
C SER A 137 -25.70 0.58 21.20
N SER A 138 -25.46 -0.31 20.22
CA SER A 138 -25.87 -0.09 18.83
C SER A 138 -27.39 -0.08 18.66
N ARG A 139 -28.12 -0.84 19.47
CA ARG A 139 -29.57 -0.92 19.48
C ARG A 139 -30.19 0.01 20.51
N LEU A 140 -31.41 0.47 20.25
CA LEU A 140 -32.22 1.10 21.28
C LEU A 140 -32.56 0.07 22.37
N SER A 141 -32.71 0.54 23.60
CA SER A 141 -32.97 -0.28 24.78
C SER A 141 -34.42 -0.74 24.90
N GLY A 142 -35.34 -0.10 24.18
CA GLY A 142 -36.79 -0.25 24.37
C GLY A 142 -37.36 0.55 25.54
N LEU A 143 -36.52 1.29 26.28
CA LEU A 143 -36.97 2.18 27.34
C LEU A 143 -37.79 3.35 26.75
N PRO A 144 -38.79 3.88 27.48
CA PRO A 144 -39.60 5.01 27.01
C PRO A 144 -38.80 6.27 26.69
N LEU A 145 -37.64 6.44 27.31
CA LEU A 145 -36.73 7.54 27.12
C LEU A 145 -35.28 7.06 27.18
N GLU A 146 -34.48 7.41 26.17
CA GLU A 146 -33.03 7.23 26.20
C GLU A 146 -32.31 8.35 25.44
N TYR A 147 -31.01 8.54 25.72
CA TYR A 147 -30.17 9.52 25.03
C TYR A 147 -29.08 8.82 24.23
N ARG A 148 -28.90 9.24 22.98
CA ARG A 148 -27.85 8.76 22.08
C ARG A 148 -26.83 9.86 21.83
N ILE A 149 -25.60 9.48 21.53
CA ILE A 149 -24.50 10.40 21.27
C ILE A 149 -24.33 10.55 19.76
N LEU A 150 -24.40 11.78 19.27
CA LEU A 150 -24.24 12.15 17.87
C LEU A 150 -22.92 12.89 17.67
N GLN A 151 -22.09 12.40 16.76
CA GLN A 151 -20.83 13.01 16.37
C GLN A 151 -21.00 13.68 15.01
N ILE A 152 -20.62 14.95 14.93
CA ILE A 152 -20.67 15.75 13.71
C ILE A 152 -19.27 16.31 13.41
N TYR A 153 -18.70 15.90 12.29
CA TYR A 153 -17.46 16.46 11.74
C TYR A 153 -17.77 17.55 10.71
N SER A 154 -17.00 18.65 10.70
CA SER A 154 -17.08 19.65 9.63
C SER A 154 -15.77 19.73 8.84
N ARG A 155 -15.83 19.57 7.51
CA ARG A 155 -14.70 19.92 6.63
C ARG A 155 -14.54 21.43 6.46
N GLU A 156 -15.64 22.18 6.60
CA GLU A 156 -15.74 23.60 6.23
C GLU A 156 -15.88 24.49 7.47
N GLN A 157 -15.40 25.73 7.37
CA GLN A 157 -15.70 26.80 8.32
C GLN A 157 -16.96 27.61 7.94
N GLY A 158 -17.45 28.40 8.90
CA GLY A 158 -18.52 29.37 8.69
C GLY A 158 -19.93 28.77 8.79
N GLN A 159 -20.92 29.47 8.25
CA GLN A 159 -22.31 29.00 8.28
C GLN A 159 -22.58 27.99 7.17
N ARG A 160 -23.21 26.87 7.52
CA ARG A 160 -23.64 25.82 6.58
C ARG A 160 -24.97 25.24 7.03
N SER A 161 -25.89 25.05 6.09
CA SER A 161 -27.15 24.34 6.34
C SER A 161 -26.94 22.84 6.15
N ALA A 162 -27.54 22.03 7.02
CA ALA A 162 -27.64 20.59 6.81
C ALA A 162 -29.01 20.06 7.22
N ALA A 163 -29.52 19.14 6.40
CA ALA A 163 -30.67 18.30 6.70
C ALA A 163 -30.19 17.07 7.48
N ILE A 164 -30.80 16.78 8.63
CA ILE A 164 -30.51 15.60 9.45
C ILE A 164 -31.81 14.85 9.68
N SER A 165 -31.83 13.59 9.27
CA SER A 165 -32.97 12.70 9.47
C SER A 165 -32.61 11.51 10.35
N PHE A 166 -33.63 10.94 10.99
CA PHE A 166 -33.50 9.74 11.80
C PHE A 166 -34.50 8.67 11.36
N ASN A 167 -34.10 7.40 11.48
CA ASN A 167 -34.98 6.26 11.25
C ASN A 167 -34.61 5.07 12.14
N VAL A 168 -35.53 4.11 12.31
CA VAL A 168 -35.31 2.86 13.07
C VAL A 168 -35.52 1.61 12.20
N GLY A 169 -35.28 1.74 10.90
CA GLY A 169 -35.55 0.73 9.87
C GLY A 169 -36.26 1.30 8.63
N GLN A 170 -36.21 0.58 7.50
CA GLN A 170 -36.89 1.02 6.27
C GLN A 170 -38.40 1.17 6.48
N GLY A 171 -38.98 2.24 5.92
CA GLY A 171 -40.42 2.50 6.02
C GLY A 171 -40.92 3.04 7.37
N THR A 172 -40.02 3.34 8.31
CA THR A 172 -40.38 3.91 9.64
C THR A 172 -40.62 5.43 9.63
N GLN A 173 -40.60 6.04 8.44
CA GLN A 173 -40.86 7.47 8.27
C GLN A 173 -42.33 7.77 8.57
N ASP A 174 -42.59 8.78 9.39
CA ASP A 174 -43.96 9.28 9.55
C ASP A 174 -44.46 9.90 8.22
N ILE A 175 -45.77 9.84 7.99
CA ILE A 175 -46.39 10.35 6.77
C ILE A 175 -46.09 11.86 6.64
N GLY A 176 -45.50 12.26 5.51
CA GLY A 176 -45.17 13.65 5.21
C GLY A 176 -43.75 14.11 5.57
N PHE A 177 -42.75 13.20 5.56
CA PHE A 177 -41.32 13.53 5.72
C PHE A 177 -40.95 14.26 7.03
N ARG A 178 -41.67 13.97 8.12
CA ARG A 178 -41.46 14.62 9.43
C ARG A 178 -40.30 14.04 10.25
N ASN A 179 -39.52 13.14 9.66
CA ASN A 179 -38.37 12.52 10.30
C ASN A 179 -37.05 13.28 10.07
N GLU A 180 -37.13 14.51 9.54
CA GLU A 180 -35.98 15.35 9.20
C GLU A 180 -36.09 16.74 9.85
N ILE A 181 -34.95 17.30 10.25
CA ILE A 181 -34.79 18.70 10.62
C ILE A 181 -33.70 19.35 9.77
N VAL A 182 -33.87 20.63 9.45
CA VAL A 182 -32.84 21.44 8.79
C VAL A 182 -32.27 22.42 9.80
N LEU A 183 -30.95 22.36 10.01
CA LEU A 183 -30.22 23.22 10.95
C LEU A 183 -29.16 24.03 10.21
N VAL A 184 -29.01 25.30 10.61
CA VAL A 184 -27.87 26.13 10.19
C VAL A 184 -26.79 26.02 11.25
N PHE A 185 -25.71 25.32 10.91
CA PHE A 185 -24.53 25.20 11.74
C PHE A 185 -23.61 26.40 11.58
N THR A 186 -22.91 26.77 12.65
CA THR A 186 -21.80 27.73 12.59
C THR A 186 -20.50 27.03 12.99
N ALA A 187 -19.63 26.78 12.02
CA ALA A 187 -18.32 26.16 12.24
C ALA A 187 -17.25 27.22 12.53
N LEU A 188 -16.62 27.13 13.70
CA LEU A 188 -15.45 27.96 14.05
C LEU A 188 -14.26 27.59 13.16
N PRO A 189 -13.39 28.56 12.80
CA PRO A 189 -12.23 28.30 11.96
C PRO A 189 -11.21 27.37 12.64
N ALA A 190 -10.60 26.49 11.85
CA ALA A 190 -9.44 25.72 12.27
C ALA A 190 -8.19 26.61 12.34
N ARG A 191 -7.09 26.03 12.78
CA ARG A 191 -5.77 26.66 12.84
C ARG A 191 -4.85 25.96 11.85
N ALA A 192 -4.11 26.76 11.09
CA ALA A 192 -3.04 26.23 10.24
C ALA A 192 -1.86 25.82 11.12
N LEU A 193 -1.60 24.51 11.19
CA LEU A 193 -0.36 23.95 11.72
C LEU A 193 0.67 23.92 10.60
N ARG A 194 1.69 24.76 10.68
CA ARG A 194 2.80 24.80 9.72
C ARG A 194 3.81 23.70 10.00
N LEU A 195 4.17 22.98 8.95
CA LEU A 195 5.08 21.84 8.98
C LEU A 195 6.41 22.26 8.36
N ARG A 196 7.49 22.29 9.16
CA ARG A 196 8.85 22.48 8.66
C ARG A 196 9.57 21.15 8.65
N VAL A 197 10.19 20.81 7.54
CA VAL A 197 10.98 19.59 7.42
C VAL A 197 12.20 19.84 6.57
N ARG A 198 13.35 19.41 7.09
CA ARG A 198 14.63 19.45 6.40
C ARG A 198 15.21 18.06 6.34
N ASP A 199 15.87 17.75 5.24
CA ASP A 199 16.58 16.50 5.04
C ASP A 199 17.90 16.45 5.85
N GLU A 200 18.67 15.38 5.65
CA GLU A 200 19.95 15.15 6.30
C GLU A 200 21.03 16.19 5.98
N ASN A 201 20.86 16.95 4.88
CA ASN A 201 21.75 18.02 4.46
C ASN A 201 21.22 19.42 4.89
N GLY A 202 20.10 19.47 5.61
CA GLY A 202 19.45 20.71 6.04
C GLY A 202 18.63 21.39 4.94
N ALA A 203 18.46 20.75 3.77
CA ALA A 203 17.67 21.30 2.67
C ALA A 203 16.16 21.14 2.95
N PRO A 204 15.33 22.15 2.62
CA PRO A 204 13.87 22.00 2.62
C PRO A 204 13.44 20.80 1.76
N SER A 205 12.58 19.94 2.28
CA SER A 205 12.17 18.71 1.58
C SER A 205 10.68 18.44 1.70
N MET A 206 10.20 17.43 0.98
CA MET A 206 8.92 16.77 1.23
C MET A 206 9.06 15.63 2.23
N ALA A 207 8.04 15.39 3.05
CA ALA A 207 7.96 14.26 3.98
C ALA A 207 6.52 13.79 4.18
N ALA A 208 6.36 12.59 4.72
CA ALA A 208 5.10 12.05 5.20
C ALA A 208 4.83 12.52 6.64
N PHE A 209 3.59 12.94 6.92
CA PHE A 209 3.15 13.37 8.24
C PHE A 209 1.91 12.62 8.71
N THR A 210 1.97 12.02 9.89
CA THR A 210 0.82 11.46 10.61
C THR A 210 0.51 12.35 11.80
N ILE A 211 -0.69 12.93 11.83
CA ILE A 211 -1.09 13.91 12.86
C ILE A 211 -2.29 13.36 13.62
N ARG A 212 -2.12 13.10 14.92
CA ARG A 212 -3.18 12.60 15.80
C ARG A 212 -3.40 13.55 16.96
N ASP A 213 -4.64 13.76 17.36
CA ASP A 213 -4.91 14.46 18.62
C ASP A 213 -4.81 13.54 19.84
N ALA A 214 -5.03 14.09 21.03
CA ALA A 214 -5.02 13.35 22.30
C ALA A 214 -6.02 12.17 22.38
N LEU A 215 -7.03 12.12 21.50
CA LEU A 215 -7.98 11.00 21.41
C LEU A 215 -7.61 10.00 20.30
N GLY A 216 -6.47 10.19 19.64
CA GLY A 216 -6.00 9.36 18.55
C GLY A 216 -6.67 9.65 17.20
N ARG A 217 -7.53 10.67 17.11
CA ARG A 217 -8.21 11.04 15.85
C ARG A 217 -7.18 11.58 14.85
N LEU A 218 -7.29 11.15 13.61
CA LEU A 218 -6.32 11.47 12.55
C LEU A 218 -6.72 12.73 11.77
N TYR A 219 -5.74 13.57 11.45
CA TYR A 219 -5.92 14.83 10.73
C TYR A 219 -5.04 14.89 9.46
N PRO A 220 -5.59 15.34 8.32
CA PRO A 220 -7.01 15.62 8.04
C PRO A 220 -7.88 14.36 8.18
N ASN A 221 -9.18 14.51 8.40
CA ASN A 221 -10.09 13.37 8.56
C ASN A 221 -10.19 12.55 7.25
N PRO A 222 -9.79 11.27 7.25
CA PRO A 222 -9.78 10.44 6.04
C PRO A 222 -11.12 10.31 5.33
N ALA A 223 -12.24 10.28 6.06
CA ALA A 223 -13.56 10.09 5.47
C ALA A 223 -13.99 11.21 4.49
N LYS A 224 -13.28 12.36 4.53
CA LYS A 224 -13.55 13.52 3.67
C LYS A 224 -12.31 13.97 2.90
N ARG A 225 -11.28 13.13 2.83
CA ARG A 225 -10.08 13.35 2.04
C ARG A 225 -10.34 13.10 0.55
N LEU A 226 -9.80 13.98 -0.27
CA LEU A 226 -9.59 13.83 -1.71
C LEU A 226 -8.11 14.13 -1.98
N ALA A 227 -7.66 13.82 -3.20
CA ALA A 227 -6.34 14.21 -3.67
C ALA A 227 -6.00 15.69 -3.31
N PRO A 228 -4.78 15.98 -2.82
CA PRO A 228 -3.61 15.09 -2.73
C PRO A 228 -3.57 14.17 -1.51
N ASP A 229 -4.53 14.28 -0.59
CA ASP A 229 -4.54 13.49 0.63
C ASP A 229 -5.32 12.20 0.40
N LEU A 230 -4.64 11.06 0.34
CA LEU A 230 -5.31 9.78 0.07
C LEU A 230 -6.11 9.34 1.31
N PHE A 231 -7.37 8.93 1.12
CA PHE A 231 -8.26 8.55 2.22
C PHE A 231 -7.88 7.24 2.90
N PHE A 232 -7.19 6.36 2.18
CA PHE A 232 -6.77 5.05 2.66
C PHE A 232 -5.41 5.07 3.36
N GLN A 233 -4.69 6.19 3.31
CA GLN A 233 -3.41 6.36 3.99
C GLN A 233 -3.59 7.11 5.31
N PRO A 234 -2.92 6.75 6.41
CA PRO A 234 -2.94 7.58 7.60
C PRO A 234 -2.13 8.88 7.41
N GLN A 235 -0.96 8.77 6.79
CA GLN A 235 -0.09 9.92 6.52
C GLN A 235 -0.63 10.81 5.40
N VAL A 236 -0.16 12.05 5.38
CA VAL A 236 -0.27 12.98 4.26
C VAL A 236 1.11 13.51 3.89
N TYR A 237 1.32 13.86 2.62
CA TYR A 237 2.61 14.35 2.15
C TYR A 237 2.62 15.86 2.01
N ARG A 238 3.62 16.50 2.60
CA ARG A 238 3.73 17.95 2.65
C ARG A 238 5.16 18.38 2.39
N GLU A 239 5.32 19.46 1.64
CA GLU A 239 6.61 20.13 1.47
C GLU A 239 6.91 21.04 2.67
N ASN A 240 8.17 21.37 2.85
CA ASN A 240 8.59 22.27 3.90
C ASN A 240 7.88 23.64 3.82
N GLY A 241 7.13 23.97 4.88
CA GLY A 241 6.39 25.21 5.01
C GLY A 241 4.90 25.08 4.75
N ASP A 242 4.45 23.94 4.19
CA ASP A 242 3.04 23.64 4.01
C ASP A 242 2.30 23.58 5.36
N THR A 243 0.98 23.65 5.29
CA THR A 243 0.10 23.67 6.46
C THR A 243 -0.96 22.58 6.41
N ILE A 244 -1.38 22.12 7.60
CA ILE A 244 -2.58 21.31 7.81
C ILE A 244 -3.53 22.07 8.71
N LEU A 245 -4.83 22.06 8.38
CA LEU A 245 -5.86 22.61 9.25
C LEU A 245 -6.19 21.63 10.36
N VAL A 246 -6.07 22.09 11.60
CA VAL A 246 -6.46 21.35 12.80
C VAL A 246 -7.20 22.27 13.79
N PRO A 247 -8.16 21.78 14.58
CA PRO A 247 -8.70 22.52 15.71
C PRO A 247 -7.60 22.98 16.69
N ALA A 248 -7.95 23.87 17.62
CA ALA A 248 -7.06 24.12 18.76
C ALA A 248 -7.04 22.88 19.67
N GLY A 249 -5.85 22.49 20.14
CA GLY A 249 -5.64 21.29 20.95
C GLY A 249 -4.21 20.77 20.92
N SER A 250 -4.01 19.64 21.58
CA SER A 250 -2.74 18.91 21.65
C SER A 250 -2.67 17.83 20.57
N TYR A 251 -1.54 17.77 19.87
CA TYR A 251 -1.33 16.84 18.76
C TYR A 251 0.01 16.12 18.85
N THR A 252 -0.01 14.81 18.59
CA THR A 252 1.16 14.00 18.26
C THR A 252 1.38 14.03 16.75
N VAL A 253 2.53 14.56 16.33
CA VAL A 253 2.94 14.66 14.92
C VAL A 253 4.15 13.77 14.69
N THR A 254 4.00 12.81 13.79
CA THR A 254 5.10 11.95 13.33
C THR A 254 5.47 12.31 11.90
N SER A 255 6.76 12.51 11.65
CA SER A 255 7.34 12.77 10.32
C SER A 255 8.24 11.61 9.89
N SER A 256 8.14 11.16 8.64
CA SER A 256 8.98 10.10 8.04
C SER A 256 9.36 10.41 6.58
N MET A 257 10.41 9.75 6.07
CA MET A 257 10.95 9.93 4.72
C MET A 257 11.45 8.59 4.14
N GLY A 258 10.56 7.67 3.79
CA GLY A 258 10.96 6.31 3.38
C GLY A 258 11.69 5.51 4.47
N PRO A 259 12.13 4.28 4.15
CA PRO A 259 12.73 3.35 5.12
C PRO A 259 14.19 3.69 5.50
N GLU A 260 14.86 4.54 4.72
CA GLU A 260 16.26 4.93 4.91
C GLU A 260 16.46 6.06 5.95
N TYR A 261 15.35 6.57 6.51
CA TYR A 261 15.33 7.64 7.50
C TYR A 261 14.71 7.17 8.81
N HIS A 262 15.20 7.70 9.92
CA HIS A 262 14.54 7.52 11.20
C HIS A 262 13.30 8.41 11.31
N PRO A 263 12.11 7.83 11.59
CA PRO A 263 10.93 8.64 11.87
C PRO A 263 11.12 9.44 13.15
N GLN A 264 10.52 10.64 13.20
CA GLN A 264 10.54 11.51 14.38
C GLN A 264 9.12 11.84 14.82
N THR A 265 8.86 11.80 16.12
CA THR A 265 7.57 12.13 16.70
C THR A 265 7.71 13.28 17.70
N LYS A 266 6.83 14.27 17.61
CA LYS A 266 6.79 15.43 18.51
C LYS A 266 5.36 15.72 18.95
N GLN A 267 5.23 16.22 20.17
CA GLN A 267 3.97 16.81 20.64
C GLN A 267 3.95 18.29 20.27
N VAL A 268 2.79 18.80 19.85
CA VAL A 268 2.58 20.21 19.52
C VAL A 268 1.23 20.68 20.08
N GLU A 269 1.25 21.85 20.72
CA GLU A 269 0.04 22.55 21.16
C GLU A 269 -0.35 23.60 20.11
N VAL A 270 -1.58 23.49 19.62
CA VAL A 270 -2.15 24.42 18.65
C VAL A 270 -3.15 25.34 19.35
N THR A 271 -2.92 26.64 19.27
CA THR A 271 -3.72 27.65 19.98
C THR A 271 -4.29 28.71 19.03
N ALA A 272 -5.17 29.58 19.54
CA ALA A 272 -5.81 30.61 18.73
C ALA A 272 -4.86 31.71 18.22
N THR A 273 -3.80 32.00 18.97
CA THR A 273 -2.86 33.11 18.71
C THR A 273 -1.41 32.66 18.57
N GLY A 274 -1.13 31.37 18.75
CA GLY A 274 0.23 30.82 18.69
C GLY A 274 0.79 30.74 17.26
N PRO A 275 2.11 30.55 17.14
CA PRO A 275 2.77 30.38 15.84
C PRO A 275 2.32 29.10 15.12
N ASN A 276 1.80 28.11 15.87
CA ASN A 276 1.28 26.84 15.38
C ASN A 276 2.22 26.22 14.33
N GLU A 277 3.46 25.95 14.73
CA GLU A 277 4.50 25.40 13.85
C GLU A 277 5.19 24.22 14.55
N VAL A 278 5.54 23.19 13.77
CA VAL A 278 6.38 22.08 14.21
C VAL A 278 7.50 21.87 13.19
N SER A 279 8.71 21.65 13.68
CA SER A 279 9.91 21.51 12.84
C SER A 279 10.59 20.16 13.02
N PHE A 280 11.01 19.55 11.92
CA PHE A 280 11.73 18.28 11.87
C PHE A 280 13.05 18.43 11.10
N ALA A 281 14.13 17.91 11.66
CA ALA A 281 15.43 17.80 11.01
C ALA A 281 15.72 16.30 10.88
N MET A 282 15.51 15.77 9.69
CA MET A 282 15.43 14.32 9.48
C MET A 282 16.82 13.69 9.47
N HIS A 283 16.93 12.49 10.02
CA HIS A 283 18.18 11.74 10.10
C HIS A 283 18.10 10.52 9.19
N ARG A 284 19.00 10.48 8.21
CA ARG A 284 19.15 9.35 7.28
C ARG A 284 20.25 8.44 7.79
N TRP A 285 19.97 7.13 7.90
CA TRP A 285 20.96 6.16 8.37
C TRP A 285 21.81 5.60 7.24
N ILE A 286 21.31 5.61 6.00
CA ILE A 286 22.08 5.30 4.79
C ILE A 286 21.57 6.07 3.58
N ASP A 287 22.48 6.44 2.69
CA ASP A 287 22.16 6.97 1.36
C ASP A 287 22.83 6.14 0.26
N PRO A 288 22.13 5.15 -0.31
CA PRO A 288 22.67 4.33 -1.39
C PRO A 288 23.08 5.12 -2.63
N ALA A 289 22.48 6.31 -2.87
CA ALA A 289 22.84 7.16 -4.01
C ALA A 289 24.27 7.69 -3.91
N LYS A 290 24.84 7.84 -2.71
CA LYS A 290 26.28 8.15 -2.52
C LYS A 290 27.21 7.04 -3.04
N TYR A 291 26.69 5.82 -3.17
CA TYR A 291 27.36 4.68 -3.79
C TYR A 291 26.93 4.46 -5.24
N ARG A 292 26.17 5.41 -5.81
CA ARG A 292 25.57 5.37 -7.16
C ARG A 292 24.47 4.31 -7.33
N TRP A 293 23.87 3.85 -6.24
CA TRP A 293 22.72 2.96 -6.24
C TRP A 293 21.44 3.77 -6.04
N TYR A 294 20.60 3.82 -7.07
CA TYR A 294 19.39 4.64 -7.09
C TYR A 294 18.16 3.75 -6.90
N SER A 295 17.34 4.10 -5.91
CA SER A 295 16.12 3.37 -5.59
C SER A 295 15.03 3.65 -6.63
N GLY A 296 14.17 2.67 -6.87
CA GLY A 296 12.93 2.93 -7.53
C GLY A 296 11.88 1.85 -7.28
N ASP A 297 10.66 2.24 -7.63
CA ASP A 297 9.49 1.39 -7.65
C ASP A 297 8.96 1.41 -9.08
N HIS A 298 9.08 0.29 -9.78
CA HIS A 298 8.69 0.22 -11.20
C HIS A 298 7.19 -0.06 -11.40
N HIS A 299 6.40 -0.24 -10.33
CA HIS A 299 4.99 -0.61 -10.42
C HIS A 299 4.13 0.18 -9.44
N VAL A 300 3.66 1.33 -9.91
CA VAL A 300 2.74 2.20 -9.16
C VAL A 300 1.56 2.56 -10.03
N HIS A 301 0.35 2.56 -9.49
CA HIS A 301 -0.85 2.97 -10.18
C HIS A 301 -1.37 4.32 -9.67
N ALA A 302 -1.95 5.09 -10.58
CA ALA A 302 -2.65 6.34 -10.26
C ALA A 302 -4.18 6.16 -10.17
N ALA A 303 -4.71 4.99 -10.55
CA ALA A 303 -6.14 4.68 -10.50
C ALA A 303 -6.37 3.21 -10.15
N GLY A 304 -7.63 2.85 -9.89
CA GLY A 304 -8.00 1.49 -9.53
C GLY A 304 -7.76 1.15 -8.04
N CYS A 305 -8.20 -0.04 -7.64
CA CYS A 305 -8.04 -0.53 -6.25
C CYS A 305 -8.53 0.48 -5.21
N SER A 306 -7.65 0.95 -4.31
CA SER A 306 -8.00 1.91 -3.27
C SER A 306 -8.21 3.35 -3.80
N HIS A 307 -7.81 3.68 -5.03
CA HIS A 307 -7.96 5.02 -5.58
C HIS A 307 -9.42 5.44 -5.83
N TYR A 308 -9.57 6.75 -6.02
CA TYR A 308 -10.81 7.40 -6.41
C TYR A 308 -11.20 6.98 -7.82
N GLN A 309 -12.39 6.40 -7.98
CA GLN A 309 -13.02 6.34 -9.29
C GLN A 309 -13.74 7.64 -9.61
N ASN A 310 -14.43 8.18 -8.61
CA ASN A 310 -15.11 9.46 -8.67
C ASN A 310 -14.63 10.33 -7.50
N PRO A 311 -14.45 11.64 -7.68
CA PRO A 311 -14.81 12.43 -8.87
C PRO A 311 -13.71 12.55 -9.94
N THR A 312 -12.55 11.90 -9.74
CA THR A 312 -11.29 12.19 -10.44
C THR A 312 -10.72 11.07 -11.33
N GLU A 313 -11.31 9.88 -11.37
CA GLU A 313 -10.81 8.75 -12.20
C GLU A 313 -9.33 8.41 -11.95
N GLY A 314 -8.95 8.41 -10.67
CA GLY A 314 -7.60 8.25 -10.17
C GLY A 314 -7.10 9.50 -9.45
N VAL A 315 -5.78 9.67 -9.45
CA VAL A 315 -5.05 10.85 -8.95
C VAL A 315 -4.24 11.45 -10.10
N GLU A 316 -3.88 12.72 -9.95
CA GLU A 316 -3.11 13.45 -10.96
C GLU A 316 -1.60 13.22 -10.77
N PRO A 317 -0.76 13.52 -11.79
CA PRO A 317 0.69 13.38 -11.68
C PRO A 317 1.31 14.13 -10.50
N ASP A 318 0.78 15.30 -10.10
CA ASP A 318 1.30 16.05 -8.96
C ASP A 318 1.00 15.39 -7.61
N ASP A 319 -0.11 14.66 -7.49
CA ASP A 319 -0.43 13.86 -6.31
C ASP A 319 0.55 12.69 -6.16
N MET A 320 0.85 12.00 -7.28
CA MET A 320 1.78 10.88 -7.29
C MET A 320 3.22 11.32 -7.05
N MET A 321 3.62 12.45 -7.62
CA MET A 321 4.93 13.05 -7.37
C MET A 321 5.16 13.31 -5.87
N ARG A 322 4.10 13.66 -5.12
CA ARG A 322 4.20 13.83 -3.67
C ARG A 322 4.52 12.53 -2.93
N GLN A 323 3.95 11.41 -3.36
CA GLN A 323 4.26 10.08 -2.81
C GLN A 323 5.74 9.74 -3.07
N ILE A 324 6.19 9.88 -4.33
CA ILE A 324 7.57 9.56 -4.75
C ILE A 324 8.60 10.36 -3.94
N LEU A 325 8.41 11.68 -3.85
CA LEU A 325 9.32 12.58 -3.12
C LEU A 325 9.27 12.36 -1.60
N GLY A 326 8.07 12.13 -1.06
CA GLY A 326 7.85 11.88 0.36
C GLY A 326 8.45 10.57 0.86
N GLU A 327 8.45 9.54 0.02
CA GLU A 327 9.07 8.24 0.30
C GLU A 327 10.53 8.14 -0.16
N LYS A 328 11.12 9.24 -0.63
CA LYS A 328 12.52 9.33 -1.05
C LYS A 328 12.89 8.25 -2.08
N LEU A 329 12.01 8.05 -3.06
CA LEU A 329 12.31 7.24 -4.24
C LEU A 329 13.08 8.08 -5.27
N ASN A 330 14.11 7.49 -5.88
CA ASN A 330 14.80 8.15 -6.99
C ASN A 330 14.02 8.00 -8.31
N VAL A 331 13.26 6.91 -8.46
CA VAL A 331 12.41 6.65 -9.63
C VAL A 331 11.07 6.07 -9.17
N GLY A 332 9.96 6.64 -9.63
CA GLY A 332 8.63 6.02 -9.57
C GLY A 332 8.07 5.84 -10.97
N ALA A 333 7.82 4.60 -11.38
CA ALA A 333 7.14 4.31 -12.65
C ALA A 333 5.64 4.13 -12.41
N VAL A 334 4.85 5.06 -12.95
CA VAL A 334 3.40 5.07 -12.87
C VAL A 334 2.85 4.27 -14.05
N LEU A 335 2.39 3.05 -13.78
CA LEU A 335 1.85 2.17 -14.79
C LEU A 335 0.37 2.47 -15.02
N THR A 336 0.06 2.93 -16.22
CA THR A 336 -1.31 2.94 -16.74
C THR A 336 -1.77 1.49 -16.85
N TRP A 337 -3.02 1.21 -16.50
CA TRP A 337 -3.55 -0.16 -16.47
C TRP A 337 -5.09 -0.13 -16.59
N GLY A 338 -5.76 -1.29 -16.52
CA GLY A 338 -7.18 -1.46 -16.83
C GLY A 338 -8.13 -0.41 -16.23
N PRO A 339 -8.20 -0.22 -14.91
CA PRO A 339 -9.08 0.76 -14.27
C PRO A 339 -8.79 2.21 -14.66
N CYS A 340 -9.83 2.94 -15.06
CA CYS A 340 -9.74 4.33 -15.55
C CYS A 340 -8.74 4.51 -16.72
N TYR A 341 -8.43 3.44 -17.47
CA TYR A 341 -7.40 3.42 -18.52
C TYR A 341 -7.52 4.60 -19.48
N TYR A 342 -8.72 4.89 -20.00
CA TYR A 342 -8.90 5.92 -21.03
C TYR A 342 -8.69 7.33 -20.51
N TYR A 343 -8.87 7.57 -19.20
CA TYR A 343 -8.49 8.82 -18.56
C TYR A 343 -6.99 8.85 -18.28
N GLN A 344 -6.46 7.85 -17.57
CA GLN A 344 -5.07 7.86 -17.07
C GLN A 344 -4.02 7.81 -18.19
N LYS A 345 -4.32 7.15 -19.32
CA LYS A 345 -3.39 7.04 -20.45
C LYS A 345 -2.96 8.39 -21.03
N GLN A 346 -3.67 9.49 -20.76
CA GLN A 346 -3.29 10.82 -21.24
C GLN A 346 -1.97 11.34 -20.64
N PHE A 347 -1.54 10.80 -19.50
CA PHE A 347 -0.31 11.21 -18.82
C PHE A 347 0.94 10.52 -19.36
N PHE A 348 0.79 9.45 -20.14
CA PHE A 348 1.88 8.78 -20.82
C PHE A 348 2.43 9.64 -21.97
N SER A 349 3.76 9.75 -22.06
CA SER A 349 4.43 10.50 -23.12
C SER A 349 5.66 9.81 -23.74
N GLY A 350 6.04 8.63 -23.23
CA GLY A 350 7.31 7.96 -23.57
C GLY A 350 8.56 8.72 -23.12
N LYS A 351 8.41 9.69 -22.20
CA LYS A 351 9.48 10.53 -21.64
C LYS A 351 9.23 10.76 -20.16
N ASP A 352 10.28 11.13 -19.44
CA ASP A 352 10.19 11.53 -18.04
C ASP A 352 9.18 12.67 -17.88
N HIS A 353 8.31 12.55 -16.88
CA HIS A 353 7.26 13.52 -16.65
C HIS A 353 7.87 14.88 -16.28
N PRO A 354 7.32 16.03 -16.74
CA PRO A 354 7.88 17.36 -16.45
C PRO A 354 7.99 17.74 -14.96
N LEU A 355 7.29 17.03 -14.08
CA LEU A 355 7.39 17.22 -12.62
C LEU A 355 8.64 16.59 -12.01
N SER A 356 9.35 15.75 -12.75
CA SER A 356 10.60 15.10 -12.34
C SER A 356 11.61 16.11 -11.77
N LYS A 357 12.30 15.70 -10.71
CA LYS A 357 13.41 16.41 -10.07
C LYS A 357 14.73 15.68 -10.35
N PRO A 358 15.90 16.32 -10.22
CA PRO A 358 17.19 15.68 -10.50
C PRO A 358 17.43 14.35 -9.78
N ASP A 359 16.83 14.17 -8.60
CA ASP A 359 16.98 13.03 -7.70
C ASP A 359 15.66 12.28 -7.43
N GLY A 360 14.58 12.63 -8.13
CA GLY A 360 13.25 12.05 -7.99
C GLY A 360 12.50 12.11 -9.32
N LEU A 361 12.63 11.05 -10.11
CA LEU A 361 12.03 10.93 -11.44
C LEU A 361 10.65 10.28 -11.33
N MET A 362 9.72 10.76 -12.16
CA MET A 362 8.44 10.11 -12.40
C MET A 362 8.32 9.82 -13.89
N HIS A 363 8.01 8.57 -14.23
CA HIS A 363 7.83 8.13 -15.60
C HIS A 363 6.51 7.38 -15.71
N TYR A 364 5.77 7.55 -16.81
CA TYR A 364 4.54 6.79 -17.06
C TYR A 364 4.83 5.64 -18.01
N ASP A 365 4.40 4.44 -17.64
CA ASP A 365 4.58 3.21 -18.40
C ASP A 365 3.28 2.39 -18.35
N LEU A 366 3.32 1.07 -18.61
CA LEU A 366 2.13 0.24 -18.76
C LEU A 366 2.23 -1.05 -17.95
N GLU A 367 1.15 -1.38 -17.25
CA GLU A 367 0.87 -2.72 -16.75
C GLU A 367 -0.24 -3.34 -17.62
N VAL A 368 -0.02 -4.57 -18.08
CA VAL A 368 -1.01 -5.35 -18.81
C VAL A 368 -1.83 -6.15 -17.80
N SER A 369 -2.79 -5.45 -17.19
CA SER A 369 -3.73 -5.96 -16.17
C SER A 369 -5.11 -5.33 -16.36
N GLY A 370 -6.17 -6.14 -16.28
CA GLY A 370 -7.51 -5.77 -16.77
C GLY A 370 -7.66 -5.87 -18.30
N PHE A 371 -6.66 -6.40 -18.98
CA PHE A 371 -6.64 -6.72 -20.42
C PHE A 371 -7.05 -8.19 -20.65
N PRO A 372 -7.39 -8.59 -21.89
CA PRO A 372 -7.76 -9.98 -22.18
C PRO A 372 -6.70 -11.02 -21.76
N SER A 373 -5.40 -10.71 -21.85
CA SER A 373 -4.32 -11.60 -21.42
C SER A 373 -4.15 -11.70 -19.89
N SER A 374 -4.81 -10.89 -19.07
CA SER A 374 -4.56 -10.84 -17.61
C SER A 374 -4.63 -12.20 -16.90
N HIS A 375 -5.39 -13.15 -17.45
CA HIS A 375 -5.48 -14.48 -16.87
C HIS A 375 -4.19 -15.30 -17.02
N ALA A 376 -3.35 -15.00 -18.02
CA ALA A 376 -2.09 -15.67 -18.35
C ALA A 376 -0.95 -15.21 -17.45
N GLY A 377 -0.99 -13.94 -17.06
CA GLY A 377 -0.04 -13.28 -16.19
C GLY A 377 -0.21 -11.78 -16.38
N HIS A 378 0.17 -10.99 -15.38
CA HIS A 378 0.26 -9.55 -15.53
C HIS A 378 1.68 -9.16 -15.91
N LEU A 379 1.80 -8.19 -16.82
CA LEU A 379 3.08 -7.77 -17.37
C LEU A 379 3.40 -6.34 -16.99
N VAL A 380 4.66 -6.09 -16.61
CA VAL A 380 5.24 -4.76 -16.46
C VAL A 380 6.07 -4.43 -17.69
N LEU A 381 5.73 -3.33 -18.37
CA LEU A 381 6.40 -2.88 -19.58
C LEU A 381 7.01 -1.49 -19.36
N LEU A 382 8.35 -1.42 -19.31
CA LEU A 382 9.09 -0.21 -18.95
C LEU A 382 9.83 0.40 -20.14
N GLY A 383 9.73 1.71 -20.31
CA GLY A 383 10.37 2.45 -21.39
C GLY A 383 9.67 2.27 -22.74
N LEU A 384 8.34 2.15 -22.74
CA LEU A 384 7.57 2.16 -23.98
C LEU A 384 7.66 3.53 -24.67
N THR A 385 7.61 3.52 -26.00
CA THR A 385 7.47 4.77 -26.79
C THR A 385 6.03 5.02 -27.20
N ASN A 386 5.23 3.96 -27.26
CA ASN A 386 3.80 3.95 -27.48
C ASN A 386 3.15 2.91 -26.57
N GLN A 387 2.11 3.33 -25.84
CA GLN A 387 1.36 2.48 -24.92
C GLN A 387 0.18 1.75 -25.58
N ASP A 388 -0.19 2.09 -26.82
CA ASP A 388 -1.31 1.47 -27.51
C ASP A 388 -0.85 0.28 -28.37
N TYR A 389 -1.43 -0.89 -28.10
CA TYR A 389 -1.18 -2.07 -28.92
C TYR A 389 -1.68 -1.84 -30.36
N PRO A 390 -0.90 -2.23 -31.39
CA PRO A 390 -1.24 -1.93 -32.77
C PRO A 390 -2.61 -2.47 -33.17
N HIS A 391 -3.36 -1.65 -33.91
CA HIS A 391 -4.70 -1.98 -34.44
C HIS A 391 -5.80 -2.24 -33.39
N CYS A 392 -5.53 -1.97 -32.10
CA CYS A 392 -6.54 -2.00 -31.05
C CYS A 392 -7.04 -0.58 -30.77
N LEU A 393 -8.35 -0.37 -30.90
CA LEU A 393 -9.04 0.87 -30.49
C LEU A 393 -9.48 0.82 -29.03
N ARG A 394 -9.69 -0.39 -28.50
CA ARG A 394 -10.10 -0.64 -27.12
C ARG A 394 -9.34 -1.82 -26.50
N ILE A 395 -9.29 -1.85 -25.17
CA ILE A 395 -8.63 -2.90 -24.36
C ILE A 395 -9.09 -4.30 -24.78
N GLU A 396 -10.38 -4.50 -25.06
CA GLU A 396 -10.94 -5.82 -25.35
C GLU A 396 -10.41 -6.45 -26.66
N GLN A 397 -9.69 -5.67 -27.47
CA GLN A 397 -9.08 -6.10 -28.73
C GLN A 397 -7.62 -6.49 -28.59
N TRP A 398 -7.03 -6.33 -27.40
CA TRP A 398 -5.66 -6.75 -27.12
C TRP A 398 -5.52 -8.29 -27.13
N PRO A 399 -4.30 -8.83 -27.29
CA PRO A 399 -4.06 -10.26 -27.26
C PRO A 399 -4.60 -10.93 -25.99
N THR A 400 -5.03 -12.19 -26.09
CA THR A 400 -5.53 -12.95 -24.92
C THR A 400 -4.48 -13.82 -24.22
N TRP A 401 -3.19 -13.57 -24.44
CA TRP A 401 -2.06 -14.26 -23.82
C TRP A 401 -0.78 -13.41 -23.93
N ASP A 402 0.28 -13.75 -23.20
CA ASP A 402 1.32 -12.78 -22.84
C ASP A 402 2.40 -12.58 -23.91
N LEU A 403 2.82 -13.66 -24.59
CA LEU A 403 3.95 -13.62 -25.52
C LEU A 403 3.85 -12.59 -26.67
N PRO A 404 2.68 -12.38 -27.32
CA PRO A 404 2.55 -11.33 -28.34
C PRO A 404 2.77 -9.93 -27.76
N VAL A 405 2.32 -9.69 -26.53
CA VAL A 405 2.44 -8.41 -25.85
C VAL A 405 3.89 -8.15 -25.44
N LEU A 406 4.57 -9.17 -24.91
CA LEU A 406 6.01 -9.13 -24.63
C LEU A 406 6.80 -8.78 -25.91
N ARG A 407 6.57 -9.50 -27.02
CA ARG A 407 7.26 -9.24 -28.30
C ARG A 407 7.01 -7.82 -28.81
N TRP A 408 5.78 -7.33 -28.69
CA TRP A 408 5.45 -5.94 -29.03
C TRP A 408 6.24 -4.94 -28.20
N ALA A 409 6.31 -5.11 -26.88
CA ALA A 409 7.11 -4.26 -26.01
C ALA A 409 8.60 -4.28 -26.42
N LYS A 410 9.16 -5.48 -26.65
CA LYS A 410 10.55 -5.65 -27.10
C LYS A 410 10.82 -4.98 -28.44
N SER A 411 9.85 -4.96 -29.36
CA SER A 411 10.00 -4.27 -30.66
C SER A 411 10.19 -2.75 -30.54
N GLN A 412 9.82 -2.17 -29.39
CA GLN A 412 10.05 -0.76 -29.06
C GLN A 412 11.35 -0.51 -28.27
N GLY A 413 12.11 -1.57 -27.93
CA GLY A 413 13.26 -1.48 -27.04
C GLY A 413 12.89 -1.40 -25.55
N ALA A 414 11.63 -1.65 -25.18
CA ALA A 414 11.19 -1.66 -23.80
C ALA A 414 11.79 -2.84 -23.02
N SER A 415 11.86 -2.69 -21.70
CA SER A 415 12.08 -3.81 -20.78
C SER A 415 10.74 -4.43 -20.41
N ALA A 416 10.63 -5.75 -20.44
CA ALA A 416 9.38 -6.45 -20.18
C ALA A 416 9.58 -7.54 -19.12
N GLY A 417 8.61 -7.66 -18.20
CA GLY A 417 8.65 -8.64 -17.12
C GLY A 417 7.26 -8.95 -16.56
N PHE A 418 7.20 -9.90 -15.62
CA PHE A 418 5.96 -10.31 -14.96
C PHE A 418 5.79 -9.61 -13.61
N ALA A 419 4.58 -9.12 -13.32
CA ALA A 419 4.21 -8.48 -12.06
C ALA A 419 3.87 -9.50 -10.96
N HIS A 420 3.96 -9.07 -9.70
CA HIS A 420 3.49 -9.70 -8.46
C HIS A 420 3.60 -11.23 -8.53
N SER A 421 4.85 -11.67 -8.75
CA SER A 421 5.14 -12.95 -9.40
C SER A 421 4.58 -14.15 -8.66
N GLY A 422 4.42 -14.07 -7.35
CA GLY A 422 3.94 -15.17 -6.51
C GLY A 422 2.48 -15.55 -6.73
N TRP A 423 1.65 -14.71 -7.35
CA TRP A 423 0.22 -15.02 -7.52
C TRP A 423 -0.04 -16.18 -8.49
N GLY A 424 -0.60 -17.26 -7.94
CA GLY A 424 -0.84 -18.51 -8.66
C GLY A 424 0.30 -19.52 -8.49
N LEU A 425 1.36 -19.13 -7.80
CA LEU A 425 2.55 -19.95 -7.54
C LEU A 425 2.62 -20.49 -6.09
N ALA A 426 1.49 -20.46 -5.37
CA ALA A 426 1.43 -20.86 -3.96
C ALA A 426 1.70 -22.36 -3.78
N VAL A 427 2.59 -22.67 -2.82
CA VAL A 427 2.97 -24.03 -2.41
C VAL A 427 3.14 -24.06 -0.88
N LYS A 428 3.14 -25.27 -0.30
CA LYS A 428 3.27 -25.44 1.16
C LYS A 428 4.71 -25.47 1.63
N SER A 429 5.62 -25.96 0.77
CA SER A 429 7.04 -26.03 1.12
C SER A 429 7.62 -24.67 1.46
N ARG A 430 8.53 -24.67 2.42
CA ARG A 430 9.33 -23.50 2.83
C ARG A 430 10.76 -23.57 2.31
N GLU A 431 11.09 -24.59 1.52
CA GLU A 431 12.42 -24.76 0.94
C GLU A 431 12.57 -23.91 -0.33
N LEU A 432 13.81 -23.50 -0.61
CA LEU A 432 14.21 -22.86 -1.87
C LEU A 432 15.47 -23.56 -2.43
N PRO A 433 15.44 -24.03 -3.69
CA PRO A 433 14.23 -24.32 -4.46
C PRO A 433 13.44 -25.49 -3.84
N ASN A 434 12.13 -25.55 -4.07
CA ASN A 434 11.27 -26.70 -3.76
C ASN A 434 10.58 -27.22 -5.03
N TYR A 435 10.25 -28.51 -5.06
CA TYR A 435 9.78 -29.18 -6.28
C TYR A 435 8.26 -29.43 -6.30
N GLU A 436 7.49 -28.76 -5.45
CA GLU A 436 6.03 -28.79 -5.55
C GLU A 436 5.60 -28.04 -6.81
N ILE A 437 4.72 -28.63 -7.62
CA ILE A 437 4.16 -27.95 -8.80
C ILE A 437 3.02 -27.05 -8.33
N PRO A 438 3.10 -25.72 -8.48
CA PRO A 438 2.04 -24.83 -8.06
C PRO A 438 0.84 -24.90 -8.99
N GLY A 439 -0.26 -24.25 -8.60
CA GLY A 439 -1.51 -24.24 -9.36
C GLY A 439 -1.41 -23.60 -10.75
N PHE A 440 -0.62 -22.53 -10.90
CA PHE A 440 -0.64 -21.61 -12.05
C PHE A 440 -2.02 -20.99 -12.29
N ASP A 441 -2.77 -20.77 -11.21
CA ASP A 441 -4.23 -20.55 -11.20
C ASP A 441 -4.65 -19.10 -10.88
N SER A 442 -3.71 -18.15 -10.92
CA SER A 442 -3.97 -16.72 -10.69
C SER A 442 -3.27 -15.84 -11.75
N ILE A 443 -2.74 -14.69 -11.37
CA ILE A 443 -2.34 -13.58 -12.27
C ILE A 443 -0.86 -13.20 -12.25
N GLY A 444 -0.02 -13.84 -11.42
CA GLY A 444 1.42 -13.55 -11.31
C GLY A 444 2.24 -14.08 -12.49
N ALA A 445 3.46 -14.55 -12.22
CA ALA A 445 4.41 -15.04 -13.22
C ALA A 445 4.05 -16.44 -13.76
N ASN A 446 2.83 -16.62 -14.27
CA ASN A 446 2.34 -17.93 -14.68
C ASN A 446 2.81 -18.33 -16.09
N GLU A 447 2.58 -17.51 -17.13
CA GLU A 447 3.13 -17.77 -18.48
C GLU A 447 4.65 -17.53 -18.58
N TYR A 448 5.28 -16.97 -17.55
CA TYR A 448 6.75 -16.82 -17.45
C TYR A 448 7.51 -18.10 -17.79
N ILE A 449 7.04 -19.26 -17.32
CA ILE A 449 7.68 -20.56 -17.58
C ILE A 449 7.68 -20.94 -19.06
N VAL A 450 6.76 -20.39 -19.85
CA VAL A 450 6.71 -20.57 -21.31
C VAL A 450 7.54 -19.50 -21.98
N ASP A 451 7.31 -18.24 -21.63
CA ASP A 451 7.86 -17.08 -22.34
C ASP A 451 9.37 -16.95 -22.16
N VAL A 452 9.92 -17.37 -21.02
CA VAL A 452 11.38 -17.37 -20.78
C VAL A 452 12.13 -18.28 -21.76
N THR A 453 11.44 -19.24 -22.39
CA THR A 453 12.03 -20.14 -23.41
C THR A 453 12.16 -19.48 -24.79
N HIS A 454 11.53 -18.32 -24.97
CA HIS A 454 11.69 -17.50 -26.17
C HIS A 454 12.79 -16.46 -25.94
N PRO A 455 13.84 -16.44 -26.79
CA PRO A 455 14.93 -15.47 -26.67
C PRO A 455 14.42 -14.04 -26.59
N ASP A 456 14.98 -13.27 -25.67
CA ASP A 456 14.72 -11.84 -25.47
C ASP A 456 13.26 -11.46 -25.14
N ALA A 457 12.37 -12.42 -24.85
CA ALA A 457 10.97 -12.14 -24.55
C ALA A 457 10.75 -11.58 -23.13
N VAL A 458 11.52 -12.05 -22.15
CA VAL A 458 11.40 -11.66 -20.73
C VAL A 458 12.74 -11.17 -20.21
N ASP A 459 12.77 -9.95 -19.66
CA ASP A 459 13.97 -9.37 -19.06
C ASP A 459 14.04 -9.66 -17.55
N PHE A 460 12.90 -9.60 -16.85
CA PHE A 460 12.85 -9.76 -15.39
C PHE A 460 11.54 -10.38 -14.88
N ILE A 461 11.56 -10.84 -13.63
CA ILE A 461 10.37 -11.01 -12.80
C ILE A 461 10.33 -9.94 -11.70
N SER A 462 9.14 -9.45 -11.37
CA SER A 462 8.95 -8.54 -10.25
C SER A 462 8.74 -9.30 -8.96
N THR A 463 9.32 -8.81 -7.88
CA THR A 463 9.24 -9.37 -6.53
C THR A 463 8.96 -8.27 -5.51
N MET A 464 8.89 -8.63 -4.23
CA MET A 464 8.77 -7.75 -3.05
C MET A 464 7.35 -7.48 -2.56
N ASP A 465 6.34 -7.72 -3.39
CA ASP A 465 4.94 -7.43 -3.11
C ASP A 465 4.09 -8.70 -2.89
N THR A 466 4.62 -9.90 -3.16
CA THR A 466 3.99 -11.19 -2.84
C THR A 466 4.93 -12.08 -2.01
N PRO A 467 4.49 -13.25 -1.48
CA PRO A 467 5.36 -14.12 -0.69
C PRO A 467 6.66 -14.51 -1.40
N TYR A 468 7.80 -14.14 -0.81
CA TYR A 468 9.13 -14.34 -1.41
C TYR A 468 9.46 -15.78 -1.80
N LEU A 469 8.89 -16.77 -1.09
CA LEU A 469 9.08 -18.17 -1.43
C LEU A 469 8.46 -18.52 -2.79
N TRP A 470 7.29 -17.97 -3.09
CA TRP A 470 6.57 -18.25 -4.34
C TRP A 470 7.24 -17.54 -5.52
N GLU A 471 7.65 -16.29 -5.30
CA GLU A 471 8.38 -15.47 -6.28
C GLU A 471 9.74 -16.09 -6.65
N LEU A 472 10.56 -16.43 -5.64
CA LEU A 472 11.93 -16.89 -5.88
C LEU A 472 12.01 -18.31 -6.43
N ASN A 473 11.02 -19.18 -6.16
CA ASN A 473 11.12 -20.59 -6.53
C ASN A 473 11.15 -20.81 -8.04
N ILE A 474 10.20 -20.22 -8.77
CA ILE A 474 10.14 -20.33 -10.23
C ILE A 474 11.39 -19.72 -10.89
N TRP A 475 11.85 -18.58 -10.37
CA TRP A 475 13.06 -17.93 -10.86
C TRP A 475 14.29 -18.81 -10.66
N TYR A 476 14.49 -19.35 -9.45
CA TYR A 476 15.60 -20.27 -9.15
C TYR A 476 15.61 -21.50 -10.04
N HIS A 477 14.45 -22.11 -10.31
CA HIS A 477 14.36 -23.24 -11.24
C HIS A 477 14.81 -22.86 -12.66
N THR A 478 14.36 -21.71 -13.17
CA THR A 478 14.77 -21.24 -14.50
C THR A 478 16.27 -20.91 -14.58
N LEU A 479 16.85 -20.29 -13.54
CA LEU A 479 18.29 -20.06 -13.45
C LEU A 479 19.09 -21.37 -13.40
N ASN A 480 18.60 -22.36 -12.65
CA ASN A 480 19.24 -23.67 -12.50
C ASN A 480 19.35 -24.44 -13.82
N VAL A 481 18.50 -24.15 -14.79
CA VAL A 481 18.54 -24.75 -16.14
C VAL A 481 19.14 -23.83 -17.19
N GLY A 482 19.63 -22.65 -16.78
CA GLY A 482 20.48 -21.78 -17.59
C GLY A 482 19.80 -20.57 -18.23
N PHE A 483 18.54 -20.29 -17.90
CA PHE A 483 17.94 -18.99 -18.21
C PHE A 483 18.59 -17.89 -17.34
N ARG A 484 18.50 -16.63 -17.80
CA ARG A 484 19.26 -15.52 -17.21
C ARG A 484 18.43 -14.27 -16.94
N THR A 485 17.13 -14.44 -16.77
CA THR A 485 16.21 -13.37 -16.37
C THR A 485 16.62 -12.75 -15.04
N ARG A 486 16.27 -11.48 -14.87
CA ARG A 486 16.61 -10.69 -13.68
C ARG A 486 15.47 -10.70 -12.65
N ILE A 487 15.77 -10.22 -11.45
CA ILE A 487 14.73 -9.78 -10.52
C ILE A 487 14.72 -8.26 -10.44
N SER A 488 13.53 -7.71 -10.23
CA SER A 488 13.29 -6.31 -9.91
C SER A 488 12.23 -6.22 -8.81
N GLY A 489 12.14 -5.07 -8.12
CA GLY A 489 11.36 -4.90 -6.91
C GLY A 489 10.24 -3.89 -7.12
N GLU A 490 9.06 -4.19 -6.60
CA GLU A 490 7.86 -3.39 -6.83
C GLU A 490 6.91 -3.35 -5.63
N THR A 491 5.92 -2.46 -5.67
CA THR A 491 4.83 -2.43 -4.67
C THR A 491 3.47 -2.83 -5.19
N ASP A 492 3.24 -2.64 -6.48
CA ASP A 492 1.90 -2.59 -7.07
C ASP A 492 0.97 -1.69 -6.22
N PHE A 493 1.43 -0.46 -5.94
CA PHE A 493 0.67 0.50 -5.14
C PHE A 493 -0.51 1.05 -5.95
N PRO A 494 -1.74 1.15 -5.41
CA PRO A 494 -2.21 0.71 -4.10
C PRO A 494 -2.98 -0.63 -4.15
N CYS A 495 -2.64 -1.50 -5.11
CA CYS A 495 -3.38 -2.74 -5.36
C CYS A 495 -2.93 -3.90 -4.50
N ILE A 496 -1.63 -4.14 -4.35
CA ILE A 496 -1.14 -5.14 -3.38
C ILE A 496 -0.82 -4.49 -2.05
N THR A 497 -0.19 -3.30 -2.08
CA THR A 497 0.08 -2.52 -0.87
C THR A 497 -0.44 -1.09 -1.02
N ASP A 498 -1.36 -0.66 -0.16
CA ASP A 498 -1.96 0.68 -0.24
C ASP A 498 -1.40 1.68 0.78
N ALA A 499 -0.47 1.24 1.63
CA ALA A 499 0.20 2.08 2.61
C ALA A 499 1.11 3.14 1.98
N ARG A 500 2.08 2.73 1.13
CA ARG A 500 3.16 3.60 0.60
C ARG A 500 3.69 3.06 -0.72
N VAL A 501 4.10 3.96 -1.62
CA VAL A 501 4.99 3.62 -2.74
C VAL A 501 6.38 3.25 -2.21
N GLY A 502 7.10 2.38 -2.92
CA GLY A 502 8.45 1.99 -2.56
C GLY A 502 8.57 1.19 -1.26
N GLN A 503 7.59 0.38 -0.88
CA GLN A 503 7.78 -0.63 0.16
C GLN A 503 8.69 -1.75 -0.35
N GLY A 504 8.38 -2.32 -1.51
CA GLY A 504 9.33 -3.05 -2.34
C GLY A 504 10.07 -2.07 -3.24
N ARG A 505 11.40 -2.21 -3.32
CA ARG A 505 12.25 -1.36 -4.15
C ARG A 505 13.24 -2.19 -4.94
N VAL A 506 13.63 -1.66 -6.08
CA VAL A 506 14.87 -2.03 -6.76
C VAL A 506 15.88 -0.91 -6.65
N TYR A 507 17.15 -1.27 -6.43
CA TYR A 507 18.27 -0.34 -6.41
C TYR A 507 19.13 -0.64 -7.61
N ALA A 508 19.22 0.30 -8.55
CA ALA A 508 19.99 0.13 -9.78
C ALA A 508 21.26 1.00 -9.75
N LYS A 509 22.39 0.42 -10.16
CA LYS A 509 23.66 1.16 -10.20
C LYS A 509 23.84 1.88 -11.53
N ILE A 510 23.98 3.19 -11.47
CA ILE A 510 24.16 4.03 -12.67
C ILE A 510 25.50 4.77 -12.57
N ASP A 511 26.38 4.60 -13.55
CA ASP A 511 27.70 5.24 -13.53
C ASP A 511 27.65 6.74 -13.84
N ARG A 512 26.64 7.15 -14.61
CA ARG A 512 26.38 8.54 -15.01
C ARG A 512 25.31 9.17 -14.10
N SER A 513 24.91 10.40 -14.41
CA SER A 513 23.75 11.03 -13.78
C SER A 513 22.50 10.16 -13.94
N LEU A 514 21.64 10.18 -12.92
CA LEU A 514 20.35 9.51 -12.93
C LEU A 514 19.52 9.94 -14.15
N SER A 515 18.99 8.97 -14.87
CA SER A 515 18.02 9.13 -15.95
C SER A 515 17.15 7.87 -15.97
N TYR A 516 15.88 7.99 -16.37
CA TYR A 516 15.00 6.83 -16.40
C TYR A 516 15.51 5.74 -17.34
N SER A 517 15.93 6.10 -18.55
CA SER A 517 16.50 5.14 -19.51
C SER A 517 17.75 4.44 -18.94
N GLY A 518 18.65 5.18 -18.31
CA GLY A 518 19.85 4.59 -17.68
C GLY A 518 19.50 3.65 -16.52
N TRP A 519 18.42 3.95 -15.78
CA TRP A 519 17.90 3.10 -14.73
C TRP A 519 17.28 1.81 -15.30
N VAL A 520 16.44 1.90 -16.34
CA VAL A 520 15.86 0.73 -17.04
C VAL A 520 16.96 -0.15 -17.67
N GLU A 521 17.99 0.42 -18.28
CA GLU A 521 19.13 -0.36 -18.80
C GLU A 521 19.87 -1.11 -17.68
N ALA A 522 20.02 -0.50 -16.50
CA ALA A 522 20.64 -1.15 -15.36
C ALA A 522 19.78 -2.32 -14.84
N LEU A 523 18.45 -2.20 -14.85
CA LEU A 523 17.54 -3.31 -14.55
C LEU A 523 17.69 -4.45 -15.56
N ARG A 524 17.68 -4.15 -16.86
CA ARG A 524 17.86 -5.14 -17.94
C ARG A 524 19.20 -5.87 -17.84
N ALA A 525 20.27 -5.14 -17.52
CA ALA A 525 21.59 -5.73 -17.31
C ALA A 525 21.66 -6.61 -16.04
N GLY A 526 20.70 -6.47 -15.11
CA GLY A 526 20.78 -7.06 -13.77
C GLY A 526 21.77 -6.33 -12.87
N ARG A 527 22.11 -5.07 -13.17
CA ARG A 527 22.97 -4.23 -12.35
C ARG A 527 22.18 -3.60 -11.20
N SER A 528 21.45 -4.46 -10.49
CA SER A 528 20.46 -4.10 -9.49
C SER A 528 20.33 -5.16 -8.39
N TYR A 529 19.79 -4.76 -7.24
CA TYR A 529 19.29 -5.65 -6.20
C TYR A 529 17.91 -5.17 -5.72
N VAL A 530 17.09 -6.09 -5.18
CA VAL A 530 15.79 -5.76 -4.58
C VAL A 530 15.92 -5.67 -3.06
N SER A 531 15.12 -4.80 -2.45
CA SER A 531 15.15 -4.56 -1.01
C SER A 531 13.91 -3.81 -0.52
N ASP A 532 13.53 -4.04 0.74
CA ASP A 532 12.51 -3.27 1.48
C ASP A 532 12.99 -1.88 1.96
N GLY A 533 14.20 -1.51 1.54
CA GLY A 533 14.94 -0.31 1.94
C GLY A 533 15.45 -0.30 3.37
N ARG A 534 15.34 -1.42 4.10
CA ARG A 534 15.93 -1.60 5.44
C ARG A 534 17.25 -2.37 5.40
N SER A 535 17.54 -3.07 4.30
CA SER A 535 18.83 -3.69 4.03
C SER A 535 19.32 -3.45 2.60
N HIS A 536 20.63 -3.40 2.38
CA HIS A 536 21.21 -3.06 1.09
C HIS A 536 22.36 -4.02 0.75
N LEU A 537 22.39 -4.51 -0.49
CA LEU A 537 23.37 -5.48 -1.00
C LEU A 537 24.13 -4.85 -2.19
N MET A 538 24.97 -3.86 -1.88
CA MET A 538 25.66 -3.05 -2.87
C MET A 538 26.95 -3.72 -3.35
N ASP A 539 27.36 -3.42 -4.59
CA ASP A 539 28.67 -3.78 -5.15
C ASP A 539 28.98 -5.29 -5.09
N PHE A 540 27.97 -6.15 -5.28
CA PHE A 540 28.19 -7.60 -5.37
C PHE A 540 29.08 -7.94 -6.57
N SER A 541 30.18 -8.64 -6.30
CA SER A 541 31.14 -9.08 -7.31
C SER A 541 31.66 -10.49 -7.03
N VAL A 542 32.08 -11.19 -8.09
CA VAL A 542 32.78 -12.47 -8.02
C VAL A 542 34.01 -12.40 -8.93
N ASN A 543 35.19 -12.72 -8.41
CA ASN A 543 36.47 -12.63 -9.14
C ASN A 543 36.66 -11.26 -9.85
N ASN A 544 36.26 -10.17 -9.17
CA ASN A 544 36.31 -8.78 -9.66
C ASN A 544 35.38 -8.46 -10.84
N ILE A 545 34.42 -9.33 -11.16
CA ILE A 545 33.31 -9.00 -12.05
C ILE A 545 32.13 -8.53 -11.20
N ASP A 546 31.74 -7.27 -11.37
CA ASP A 546 30.57 -6.70 -10.72
C ASP A 546 29.28 -7.25 -11.37
N VAL A 547 28.26 -7.50 -10.56
CA VAL A 547 26.93 -7.88 -11.04
C VAL A 547 26.43 -6.85 -12.06
N GLY A 548 25.88 -7.32 -13.18
CA GLY A 548 25.38 -6.50 -14.28
C GLY A 548 26.45 -5.87 -15.17
N THR A 549 27.72 -6.22 -14.98
CA THR A 549 28.83 -5.86 -15.89
C THR A 549 29.33 -7.12 -16.60
N ASN A 550 29.85 -7.00 -17.83
CA ASN A 550 30.38 -8.14 -18.59
C ASN A 550 29.40 -9.34 -18.63
N ALA A 551 28.11 -9.07 -18.85
CA ALA A 551 27.01 -10.04 -18.82
C ALA A 551 26.86 -10.83 -17.48
N SER A 552 27.44 -10.30 -16.40
CA SER A 552 27.61 -10.97 -15.11
C SER A 552 28.33 -12.31 -15.25
N GLU A 553 29.31 -12.45 -16.15
CA GLU A 553 30.01 -13.72 -16.38
C GLU A 553 31.41 -13.76 -15.75
N VAL A 554 31.66 -14.84 -15.00
CA VAL A 554 33.00 -15.25 -14.57
C VAL A 554 33.34 -16.57 -15.27
N ARG A 555 34.54 -16.71 -15.82
CA ARG A 555 34.98 -17.93 -16.50
C ARG A 555 36.08 -18.64 -15.72
N LEU A 556 35.93 -19.94 -15.54
CA LEU A 556 36.91 -20.82 -14.91
C LEU A 556 37.37 -21.89 -15.90
N THR A 557 38.65 -22.25 -15.83
CA THR A 557 39.23 -23.43 -16.50
C THR A 557 39.27 -24.58 -15.49
N GLY A 558 38.28 -25.46 -15.54
CA GLY A 558 38.03 -26.52 -14.55
C GLY A 558 37.45 -26.03 -13.22
N THR A 559 37.33 -26.96 -12.28
CA THR A 559 36.93 -26.68 -10.89
C THR A 559 37.87 -25.66 -10.25
N GLY A 560 37.31 -24.69 -9.53
CA GLY A 560 38.11 -23.70 -8.83
C GLY A 560 37.34 -22.98 -7.73
N THR A 561 38.07 -22.27 -6.87
CA THR A 561 37.47 -21.38 -5.86
C THR A 561 37.23 -20.01 -6.47
N VAL A 562 36.06 -19.44 -6.21
CA VAL A 562 35.76 -18.05 -6.56
C VAL A 562 35.70 -17.18 -5.31
N HIS A 563 36.06 -15.91 -5.49
CA HIS A 563 36.08 -14.89 -4.43
C HIS A 563 34.89 -13.97 -4.62
N ALA A 564 33.87 -14.11 -3.78
CA ALA A 564 32.69 -13.26 -3.77
C ALA A 564 32.86 -12.12 -2.76
N ARG A 565 32.42 -10.91 -3.11
CA ARG A 565 32.42 -9.73 -2.21
C ARG A 565 31.14 -8.92 -2.38
N VAL A 566 30.67 -8.31 -1.30
CA VAL A 566 29.47 -7.46 -1.29
C VAL A 566 29.60 -6.43 -0.16
N LYS A 567 29.12 -5.20 -0.39
CA LYS A 567 28.91 -4.20 0.65
C LYS A 567 27.50 -4.35 1.18
N VAL A 568 27.37 -4.60 2.48
CA VAL A 568 26.09 -4.79 3.14
C VAL A 568 25.88 -3.72 4.19
N SER A 569 24.65 -3.21 4.27
CA SER A 569 24.16 -2.44 5.41
C SER A 569 22.73 -2.84 5.68
N ALA A 570 22.34 -2.88 6.95
CA ALA A 570 20.98 -3.15 7.36
C ALA A 570 20.68 -2.39 8.64
N TYR A 571 19.42 -2.03 8.87
CA TYR A 571 19.00 -1.37 10.10
C TYR A 571 17.79 -2.05 10.72
N LEU A 572 17.99 -2.65 11.90
CA LEU A 572 16.93 -3.11 12.80
C LEU A 572 16.88 -2.22 14.03
N SER A 573 15.68 -1.90 14.50
CA SER A 573 15.51 -1.25 15.80
C SER A 573 16.14 -2.11 16.92
N PRO A 574 16.86 -1.49 17.88
CA PRO A 574 17.41 -2.21 19.03
C PRO A 574 16.38 -2.88 19.92
N VAL A 575 15.18 -2.29 19.99
CA VAL A 575 14.02 -2.90 20.62
C VAL A 575 13.24 -3.59 19.51
N ALA A 576 13.04 -4.90 19.62
CA ALA A 576 12.12 -5.64 18.74
C ALA A 576 10.73 -5.02 18.89
N SER A 577 10.42 -4.07 18.03
CA SER A 577 9.15 -3.39 18.04
C SER A 577 8.19 -4.19 17.18
N GLY A 578 7.31 -4.97 17.82
CA GLY A 578 6.07 -5.42 17.16
C GLY A 578 5.19 -4.25 16.68
N THR A 579 5.58 -3.01 16.98
CA THR A 579 4.84 -1.77 16.69
C THR A 579 5.20 -1.12 15.35
N GLU A 580 6.03 -1.73 14.49
CA GLU A 580 6.04 -1.35 13.07
C GLU A 580 4.73 -1.83 12.43
N SER A 581 3.64 -1.15 12.79
CA SER A 581 2.42 -1.21 12.01
C SER A 581 2.70 -0.47 10.72
N ILE A 582 2.94 -1.20 9.63
CA ILE A 582 2.75 -0.67 8.28
C ILE A 582 1.23 -0.52 8.16
N PRO A 583 0.66 0.68 8.20
CA PRO A 583 -0.78 0.79 8.24
C PRO A 583 -1.33 0.46 6.85
N SER A 584 -1.88 -0.75 6.71
CA SER A 584 -2.60 -1.33 5.55
C SER A 584 -1.75 -1.97 4.43
N ASP A 585 -2.05 -3.23 4.13
CA ASP A 585 -1.43 -4.12 3.12
C ASP A 585 -2.47 -5.09 2.49
N ARG A 586 -3.68 -4.56 2.27
CA ARG A 586 -4.89 -5.13 1.63
C ARG A 586 -5.67 -6.23 2.39
N GLY A 587 -6.79 -5.80 2.96
CA GLY A 587 -7.95 -6.60 3.39
C GLY A 587 -9.11 -5.66 3.75
N ASP A 588 -10.35 -6.02 3.43
CA ASP A 588 -11.55 -5.13 3.50
C ASP A 588 -11.82 -4.45 4.87
N HIS A 589 -11.12 -4.88 5.92
CA HIS A 589 -11.27 -4.39 7.29
C HIS A 589 -10.09 -3.54 7.80
N PHE A 590 -8.89 -3.66 7.21
CA PHE A 590 -7.66 -3.21 7.88
C PHE A 590 -7.41 -1.70 7.84
N TRP A 591 -7.61 -1.02 6.70
CA TRP A 591 -7.46 0.45 6.68
C TRP A 591 -8.53 1.11 7.57
N ARG A 592 -9.77 0.58 7.60
CA ARG A 592 -10.84 1.08 8.49
C ARG A 592 -10.46 0.92 9.97
N ASP A 593 -9.81 -0.17 10.35
CA ASP A 593 -9.37 -0.41 11.73
C ASP A 593 -8.10 0.40 12.09
N ALA A 594 -7.15 0.58 11.17
CA ALA A 594 -5.96 1.42 11.32
C ALA A 594 -6.29 2.92 11.44
N LEU A 595 -7.36 3.38 10.77
CA LEU A 595 -7.91 4.72 10.94
C LEU A 595 -8.61 4.90 12.29
N ASN A 596 -9.18 3.83 12.84
CA ASN A 596 -9.98 3.85 14.08
C ASN A 596 -9.17 3.55 15.35
N ASN A 597 -7.84 3.53 15.27
CA ASN A 597 -6.95 3.29 16.41
C ASN A 597 -7.26 1.97 17.13
N ARG A 598 -7.81 0.97 16.42
CA ARG A 598 -7.88 -0.39 16.96
C ARG A 598 -6.46 -0.90 17.00
N ASN A 599 -5.96 -1.11 18.22
CA ASN A 599 -4.76 -1.90 18.45
C ASN A 599 -5.04 -3.31 17.91
N SER A 600 -4.78 -3.56 16.63
CA SER A 600 -4.35 -4.89 16.24
C SER A 600 -3.13 -5.18 17.12
N PRO A 601 -3.09 -6.31 17.86
CA PRO A 601 -1.92 -6.63 18.65
C PRO A 601 -0.70 -6.48 17.75
N ALA A 602 0.33 -5.86 18.32
CA ALA A 602 1.64 -5.67 17.71
C ALA A 602 2.27 -7.05 17.46
N ASP A 603 1.72 -7.80 16.51
CA ASP A 603 2.16 -9.15 16.17
C ASP A 603 3.50 -9.02 15.49
N ASN A 604 4.50 -9.64 16.12
CA ASN A 604 5.88 -9.64 15.69
C ASN A 604 5.99 -10.11 14.24
N ILE A 605 6.44 -9.22 13.33
CA ILE A 605 6.59 -9.53 11.90
C ILE A 605 7.48 -10.77 11.69
N HIS A 606 8.48 -10.95 12.55
CA HIS A 606 9.37 -12.11 12.53
C HIS A 606 8.61 -13.44 12.62
N ASP A 607 7.56 -13.52 13.44
CA ASP A 607 6.83 -14.75 13.73
C ASP A 607 5.59 -14.94 12.83
N ARG A 608 5.28 -13.96 11.97
CA ARG A 608 4.13 -14.04 11.07
C ARG A 608 4.35 -15.13 10.01
N PRO A 609 3.31 -15.88 9.64
CA PRO A 609 3.35 -16.75 8.46
C PRO A 609 3.92 -16.02 7.24
N LEU A 610 4.65 -16.75 6.40
CA LEU A 610 5.38 -16.20 5.25
C LEU A 610 4.44 -15.79 4.10
N ASP A 611 3.24 -16.34 4.12
CA ASP A 611 2.10 -16.02 3.25
C ASP A 611 1.19 -14.93 3.85
N GLN A 612 1.65 -14.24 4.88
CA GLN A 612 1.02 -13.03 5.42
C GLN A 612 1.92 -11.82 5.24
N THR A 613 1.30 -10.65 5.11
CA THR A 613 1.99 -9.38 4.92
C THR A 613 2.58 -8.83 6.24
N PRO A 614 3.64 -7.99 6.17
CA PRO A 614 4.43 -7.73 4.97
C PRO A 614 5.19 -8.99 4.54
N TYR A 615 5.18 -9.31 3.25
CA TYR A 615 5.84 -10.52 2.76
C TYR A 615 7.36 -10.40 2.81
N TRP A 616 7.87 -9.23 2.42
CA TRP A 616 9.26 -8.86 2.52
C TRP A 616 9.44 -7.79 3.60
N HIS A 617 10.25 -8.09 4.62
CA HIS A 617 10.59 -7.17 5.68
C HIS A 617 11.83 -7.64 6.44
N LEU A 618 12.77 -6.76 6.75
CA LEU A 618 14.00 -7.11 7.48
C LEU A 618 13.76 -7.77 8.83
N GLU A 619 12.66 -7.44 9.53
CA GLU A 619 12.30 -8.12 10.79
C GLU A 619 12.12 -9.64 10.62
N ARG A 620 11.75 -10.13 9.43
CA ARG A 620 11.70 -11.58 9.14
C ARG A 620 13.06 -12.26 9.17
N ALA A 621 14.13 -11.49 8.97
CA ALA A 621 15.51 -11.98 8.95
C ALA A 621 16.23 -11.85 10.30
N ARG A 622 15.55 -11.33 11.35
CA ARG A 622 16.13 -11.15 12.69
C ARG A 622 16.55 -12.51 13.27
N ILE A 623 17.72 -12.57 13.87
CA ILE A 623 18.19 -13.78 14.56
C ILE A 623 17.77 -13.73 16.04
N GLY A 624 16.69 -14.44 16.37
CA GLY A 624 16.16 -14.48 17.74
C GLY A 624 15.82 -13.07 18.24
N ASN A 625 16.35 -12.71 19.41
CA ASN A 625 16.13 -11.39 20.02
C ASN A 625 17.30 -10.40 19.77
N THR A 626 18.23 -10.73 18.87
CA THR A 626 19.38 -9.85 18.58
C THR A 626 19.03 -8.82 17.50
N ARG A 627 19.95 -7.90 17.20
CA ARG A 627 19.89 -7.04 16.02
C ARG A 627 20.67 -7.62 14.84
N GLU A 628 20.93 -8.92 14.85
CA GLU A 628 21.71 -9.56 13.78
C GLU A 628 20.79 -10.13 12.71
N VAL A 629 21.27 -10.12 11.47
CA VAL A 629 20.66 -10.78 10.31
C VAL A 629 21.68 -11.66 9.61
N SER A 630 21.22 -12.73 8.96
CA SER A 630 22.10 -13.63 8.18
C SER A 630 22.25 -13.11 6.75
N VAL A 631 23.49 -12.82 6.35
CA VAL A 631 23.86 -12.54 4.96
C VAL A 631 24.32 -13.84 4.33
N GLU A 632 23.59 -14.33 3.34
CA GLU A 632 23.83 -15.62 2.69
C GLU A 632 24.41 -15.43 1.29
N LEU A 633 25.49 -16.14 0.97
CA LEU A 633 25.86 -16.42 -0.41
C LEU A 633 25.11 -17.66 -0.87
N VAL A 634 24.36 -17.53 -1.95
CA VAL A 634 23.53 -18.57 -2.56
C VAL A 634 24.20 -19.07 -3.83
N MET A 635 24.33 -20.39 -3.98
CA MET A 635 24.74 -21.04 -5.22
C MET A 635 23.64 -21.99 -5.69
N ASN A 636 23.16 -21.82 -6.92
CA ASN A 636 22.10 -22.66 -7.50
C ASN A 636 20.85 -22.81 -6.61
N GLY A 637 20.49 -21.71 -5.93
CA GLY A 637 19.29 -21.59 -5.11
C GLY A 637 19.47 -21.99 -3.63
N LYS A 638 20.64 -22.54 -3.26
CA LYS A 638 20.91 -22.98 -1.88
C LYS A 638 21.98 -22.10 -1.21
N PRO A 639 21.83 -21.76 0.09
CA PRO A 639 22.90 -21.08 0.82
C PRO A 639 24.12 -21.99 0.93
N VAL A 640 25.30 -21.48 0.55
CA VAL A 640 26.58 -22.21 0.58
C VAL A 640 27.60 -21.60 1.54
N ALA A 641 27.40 -20.35 1.93
CA ALA A 641 28.12 -19.69 3.00
C ALA A 641 27.23 -18.59 3.59
N HIS A 642 27.47 -18.23 4.85
CA HIS A 642 26.77 -17.12 5.48
C HIS A 642 27.66 -16.41 6.51
N LYS A 643 27.35 -15.14 6.77
CA LYS A 643 27.92 -14.36 7.89
C LYS A 643 26.81 -13.55 8.55
N ASN A 644 26.84 -13.48 9.88
CA ASN A 644 25.93 -12.62 10.62
C ASN A 644 26.40 -11.17 10.49
N LEU A 645 25.45 -10.26 10.32
CA LEU A 645 25.67 -8.82 10.27
C LEU A 645 24.88 -8.16 11.39
N LEU A 646 25.54 -7.29 12.17
CA LEU A 646 24.85 -6.38 13.07
C LEU A 646 24.11 -5.32 12.25
N ALA A 647 22.78 -5.31 12.30
CA ALA A 647 21.93 -4.38 11.56
C ALA A 647 21.81 -3.02 12.28
N ASP A 648 22.92 -2.29 12.37
CA ASP A 648 23.01 -0.97 13.00
C ASP A 648 23.08 0.21 12.01
N GLY A 649 22.99 -0.07 10.71
CA GLY A 649 23.09 0.89 9.61
C GLY A 649 24.51 1.08 9.06
N ALA A 650 25.55 0.52 9.70
CA ALA A 650 26.91 0.63 9.20
C ALA A 650 27.10 -0.19 7.91
N VAL A 651 27.84 0.38 6.95
CA VAL A 651 28.24 -0.33 5.73
C VAL A 651 29.46 -1.20 6.03
N GLN A 652 29.35 -2.50 5.78
CA GLN A 652 30.41 -3.49 5.99
C GLN A 652 30.68 -4.26 4.69
N GLU A 653 31.96 -4.52 4.39
CA GLU A 653 32.32 -5.41 3.27
C GLU A 653 32.38 -6.86 3.78
N ILE A 654 31.63 -7.73 3.11
CA ILE A 654 31.55 -9.16 3.40
C ILE A 654 32.13 -9.92 2.20
N SER A 655 33.05 -10.85 2.48
CA SER A 655 33.66 -11.72 1.49
C SER A 655 33.38 -13.21 1.76
N PHE A 656 33.39 -14.01 0.69
CA PHE A 656 33.25 -15.46 0.74
C PHE A 656 34.18 -16.13 -0.28
N ASP A 657 34.73 -17.28 0.10
CA ASP A 657 35.51 -18.15 -0.77
C ASP A 657 34.72 -19.45 -0.95
N VAL A 658 34.28 -19.72 -2.18
CA VAL A 658 33.42 -20.89 -2.45
C VAL A 658 33.94 -21.70 -3.62
N PRO A 659 34.06 -23.04 -3.48
CA PRO A 659 34.41 -23.92 -4.59
C PRO A 659 33.25 -24.02 -5.58
N VAL A 660 33.59 -23.94 -6.87
CA VAL A 660 32.67 -24.11 -8.00
C VAL A 660 33.20 -25.24 -8.87
N GLU A 661 32.48 -26.36 -8.88
CA GLU A 661 32.86 -27.58 -9.62
C GLU A 661 32.23 -27.64 -11.02
N LYS A 662 31.09 -26.98 -11.20
CA LYS A 662 30.33 -26.94 -12.45
C LYS A 662 29.73 -25.56 -12.65
N SER A 663 29.41 -25.23 -13.90
CA SER A 663 28.75 -23.96 -14.21
C SER A 663 27.53 -23.72 -13.34
N SER A 664 27.55 -22.61 -12.63
CA SER A 664 26.61 -22.28 -11.55
C SER A 664 26.32 -20.79 -11.55
N TRP A 665 25.25 -20.38 -10.88
CA TRP A 665 25.01 -18.97 -10.58
C TRP A 665 25.19 -18.71 -9.09
N LEU A 666 25.65 -17.51 -8.76
CA LEU A 666 25.90 -17.02 -7.41
C LEU A 666 25.13 -15.72 -7.17
N ALA A 667 24.49 -15.58 -6.02
CA ALA A 667 23.84 -14.35 -5.58
C ALA A 667 24.01 -14.17 -4.07
N VAL A 668 23.78 -12.95 -3.58
CA VAL A 668 23.72 -12.67 -2.13
C VAL A 668 22.29 -12.32 -1.75
N ARG A 669 21.86 -12.74 -0.56
CA ARG A 669 20.57 -12.34 0.01
C ARG A 669 20.64 -12.14 1.52
N ILE A 670 19.69 -11.35 2.02
CA ILE A 670 19.17 -11.45 3.38
C ILE A 670 17.74 -11.97 3.21
N LEU A 671 17.52 -13.25 3.52
CA LEU A 671 16.27 -13.95 3.19
C LEU A 671 15.05 -13.24 3.82
N GLY A 672 14.07 -12.91 2.98
CA GLY A 672 12.87 -12.17 3.38
C GLY A 672 13.03 -10.64 3.41
N SER A 673 14.17 -10.08 3.02
CA SER A 673 14.37 -8.61 2.95
C SER A 673 15.03 -8.12 1.68
N SER A 674 16.09 -8.78 1.19
CA SER A 674 16.82 -8.32 0.01
C SER A 674 17.51 -9.44 -0.74
N HIS A 675 17.69 -9.25 -2.05
CA HIS A 675 18.32 -10.23 -2.94
C HIS A 675 19.02 -9.54 -4.12
N THR A 676 20.25 -9.95 -4.46
CA THR A 676 20.96 -9.43 -5.65
C THR A 676 20.55 -10.15 -6.92
N ASN A 677 20.75 -9.54 -8.08
CA ASN A 677 20.83 -10.33 -9.31
C ASN A 677 22.06 -11.27 -9.30
N PRO A 678 22.06 -12.36 -10.10
CA PRO A 678 23.11 -13.36 -10.06
C PRO A 678 24.34 -12.98 -10.91
N ILE A 679 25.49 -13.50 -10.49
CA ILE A 679 26.70 -13.67 -11.31
C ILE A 679 26.79 -15.13 -11.76
N PHE A 680 27.00 -15.34 -13.06
CA PHE A 680 27.08 -16.64 -13.71
C PHE A 680 28.54 -17.07 -13.82
N VAL A 681 28.91 -18.13 -13.10
CA VAL A 681 30.24 -18.74 -13.18
C VAL A 681 30.18 -19.88 -14.18
N LEU A 682 30.88 -19.74 -15.31
CA LEU A 682 30.97 -20.76 -16.35
C LEU A 682 32.28 -21.54 -16.21
N VAL A 683 32.15 -22.85 -16.02
CA VAL A 683 33.28 -23.79 -15.94
C VAL A 683 33.46 -24.45 -17.29
N ASP A 684 34.67 -24.35 -17.86
CA ASP A 684 35.02 -24.90 -19.18
C ASP A 684 34.11 -24.42 -20.33
N GLY A 685 33.56 -23.22 -20.21
CA GLY A 685 32.62 -22.65 -21.17
C GLY A 685 31.27 -23.39 -21.27
N LYS A 686 30.99 -24.34 -20.37
CA LYS A 686 29.74 -25.09 -20.37
C LYS A 686 28.59 -24.24 -19.85
N PRO A 687 27.36 -24.39 -20.38
CA PRO A 687 26.20 -23.68 -19.87
C PRO A 687 25.82 -24.18 -18.47
N ILE A 688 25.03 -23.37 -17.75
CA ILE A 688 24.48 -23.77 -16.45
C ILE A 688 23.42 -24.85 -16.66
N ARG A 689 23.68 -26.03 -16.09
CA ARG A 689 22.79 -27.20 -16.05
C ARG A 689 22.84 -27.78 -14.63
N ALA A 690 22.48 -26.95 -13.67
CA ALA A 690 22.76 -27.16 -12.26
C ALA A 690 21.90 -28.30 -11.66
N SER A 691 20.66 -28.47 -12.11
CA SER A 691 19.71 -29.45 -11.58
C SER A 691 18.81 -30.03 -12.67
N ARG A 692 18.79 -31.36 -12.77
CA ARG A 692 17.87 -32.10 -13.64
C ARG A 692 16.45 -32.06 -13.11
N GLU A 693 16.27 -32.07 -11.79
CA GLU A 693 14.99 -31.94 -11.10
C GLU A 693 14.35 -30.59 -11.39
N SER A 694 15.14 -29.51 -11.48
CA SER A 694 14.63 -28.20 -11.88
C SER A 694 14.12 -28.21 -13.32
N ALA A 695 14.79 -28.91 -14.24
CA ALA A 695 14.32 -29.05 -15.62
C ALA A 695 13.03 -29.88 -15.72
N LEU A 696 12.90 -30.95 -14.92
CA LEU A 696 11.67 -31.72 -14.78
C LEU A 696 10.53 -30.88 -14.20
N TRP A 697 10.81 -30.10 -13.17
CA TRP A 697 9.85 -29.19 -12.55
C TRP A 697 9.37 -28.13 -13.55
N CYS A 698 10.28 -27.56 -14.35
CA CYS A 698 9.91 -26.58 -15.37
C CYS A 698 9.00 -27.20 -16.44
N LEU A 699 9.31 -28.40 -16.94
CA LEU A 699 8.46 -29.10 -17.91
C LEU A 699 7.07 -29.41 -17.32
N ALA A 700 7.00 -29.90 -16.09
CA ALA A 700 5.75 -30.16 -15.40
C ALA A 700 4.93 -28.86 -15.20
N SER A 701 5.62 -27.76 -14.91
CA SER A 701 5.03 -26.43 -14.76
C SER A 701 4.45 -25.88 -16.07
N VAL A 702 5.12 -26.06 -17.21
CA VAL A 702 4.55 -25.73 -18.54
C VAL A 702 3.24 -26.48 -18.77
N ASN A 703 3.22 -27.78 -18.44
CA ASN A 703 2.01 -28.60 -18.60
C ASN A 703 0.89 -28.14 -17.67
N GLN A 704 1.20 -27.86 -16.40
CA GLN A 704 0.22 -27.37 -15.44
C GLN A 704 -0.33 -26.00 -15.85
N CYS A 705 0.54 -25.06 -16.23
CA CYS A 705 0.16 -23.74 -16.71
C CYS A 705 -0.79 -23.84 -17.91
N TRP A 706 -0.52 -24.72 -18.88
CA TRP A 706 -1.40 -24.94 -20.03
C TRP A 706 -2.83 -25.31 -19.61
N THR A 707 -2.99 -26.20 -18.60
CA THR A 707 -4.31 -26.61 -18.12
C THR A 707 -5.14 -25.44 -17.55
N GLN A 708 -4.47 -24.42 -17.01
CA GLN A 708 -5.13 -23.27 -16.39
C GLN A 708 -5.40 -22.15 -17.40
N LYS A 709 -4.48 -21.91 -18.34
CA LYS A 709 -4.51 -20.73 -19.22
C LYS A 709 -5.25 -20.98 -20.52
N ALA A 710 -5.01 -22.11 -21.19
CA ALA A 710 -5.57 -22.42 -22.51
C ALA A 710 -7.10 -22.26 -22.61
N PRO A 711 -7.93 -22.61 -21.60
CA PRO A 711 -9.38 -22.43 -21.68
C PRO A 711 -9.86 -20.98 -21.84
N LYS A 712 -9.01 -20.00 -21.49
CA LYS A 712 -9.35 -18.56 -21.54
C LYS A 712 -8.76 -17.84 -22.76
N ILE A 713 -7.84 -18.49 -23.47
CA ILE A 713 -7.27 -17.97 -24.72
C ILE A 713 -8.32 -17.98 -25.82
N SER A 714 -8.36 -16.93 -26.64
CA SER A 714 -9.31 -16.81 -27.75
C SER A 714 -9.12 -17.94 -28.75
N LYS A 715 -10.22 -18.36 -29.41
CA LYS A 715 -10.15 -19.39 -30.46
C LYS A 715 -9.25 -19.00 -31.63
N ALA A 716 -9.12 -17.71 -31.90
CA ALA A 716 -8.29 -17.20 -32.99
C ALA A 716 -6.79 -17.34 -32.69
N GLU A 717 -6.40 -17.19 -31.43
CA GLU A 717 -5.00 -17.19 -31.00
C GLU A 717 -4.55 -18.54 -30.43
N LEU A 718 -5.48 -19.44 -30.10
CA LEU A 718 -5.20 -20.72 -29.43
C LEU A 718 -4.14 -21.57 -30.14
N SER A 719 -4.12 -21.59 -31.48
CA SER A 719 -3.13 -22.36 -32.23
C SER A 719 -1.70 -21.80 -32.11
N GLU A 720 -1.57 -20.47 -32.04
CA GLU A 720 -0.27 -19.81 -31.86
C GLU A 720 0.21 -19.97 -30.41
N ALA A 721 -0.70 -19.85 -29.43
CA ALA A 721 -0.40 -20.13 -28.03
C ALA A 721 0.05 -21.57 -27.82
N GLN A 722 -0.67 -22.55 -28.38
CA GLN A 722 -0.29 -23.96 -28.32
C GLN A 722 1.13 -24.19 -28.86
N ALA A 723 1.49 -23.55 -29.98
CA ALA A 723 2.83 -23.66 -30.56
C ALA A 723 3.93 -23.10 -29.64
N ALA A 724 3.67 -22.00 -28.92
CA ALA A 724 4.61 -21.47 -27.93
C ALA A 724 4.79 -22.41 -26.73
N TYR A 725 3.70 -22.99 -26.22
CA TYR A 725 3.77 -24.01 -25.16
C TYR A 725 4.49 -25.28 -25.61
N ASP A 726 4.28 -25.74 -26.85
CA ASP A 726 4.99 -26.88 -27.42
C ASP A 726 6.49 -26.61 -27.56
N HIS A 727 6.86 -25.41 -28.03
CA HIS A 727 8.26 -24.96 -28.03
C HIS A 727 8.88 -25.02 -26.63
N ALA A 728 8.18 -24.52 -25.61
CA ALA A 728 8.67 -24.59 -24.23
C ALA A 728 8.86 -26.04 -23.75
N ARG A 729 7.93 -26.95 -24.07
CA ARG A 729 8.05 -28.40 -23.77
C ARG A 729 9.29 -29.01 -24.42
N GLU A 730 9.55 -28.69 -25.68
CA GLU A 730 10.75 -29.16 -26.40
C GLU A 730 12.04 -28.63 -25.76
N VAL A 731 12.07 -27.33 -25.42
CA VAL A 731 13.22 -26.70 -24.76
C VAL A 731 13.52 -27.39 -23.43
N TYR A 732 12.54 -27.56 -22.53
CA TYR A 732 12.79 -28.21 -21.25
C TYR A 732 13.13 -29.70 -21.38
N THR A 733 12.54 -30.40 -22.36
CA THR A 733 12.90 -31.80 -22.65
C THR A 733 14.37 -31.93 -23.05
N LYS A 734 14.86 -31.03 -23.90
CA LYS A 734 16.29 -30.94 -24.24
C LYS A 734 17.13 -30.64 -23.00
N LEU A 735 16.75 -29.67 -22.17
CA LEU A 735 17.48 -29.32 -20.94
C LEU A 735 17.57 -30.48 -19.94
N ILE A 736 16.53 -31.30 -19.80
CA ILE A 736 16.55 -32.52 -18.97
C ILE A 736 17.64 -33.50 -19.44
N SER A 737 17.86 -33.62 -20.75
CA SER A 737 18.89 -34.50 -21.32
C SER A 737 20.32 -33.95 -21.18
N GLU A 738 20.46 -32.63 -21.05
CA GLU A 738 21.75 -31.94 -20.88
C GLU A 738 22.18 -31.83 -19.41
N CYS A 739 21.23 -31.91 -18.46
CA CYS A 739 21.54 -31.91 -17.03
C CYS A 739 22.20 -33.23 -16.60
N PRO A 740 23.22 -33.18 -15.71
CA PRO A 740 23.80 -34.37 -15.10
C PRO A 740 22.72 -35.23 -14.42
N GLN A 741 22.89 -36.56 -14.48
CA GLN A 741 22.01 -37.53 -13.82
C GLN A 741 22.09 -37.46 -12.30
#